data_AF-A0A7C4MB38-F1
#
_entry.id   AF-A0A7C4MB38-F1
#
_cell.length_a   1.000
_cell.length_b   1.000
_cell.length_c   1.000
_cell.angle_alpha   90.00
_cell.angle_beta   90.00
_cell.angle_gamma   90.00
#
_symmetry.space_group_name_H-M   'P 1'
#
loop_
_entity.id
_entity.type
_entity.pdbx_description
1 polymer ?
#
loop_
_entity_poly.entity_id
_entity_poly.type
_entity_poly.pdbx_seq_one_letter_code
_entity_poly.pdbx_strand_id
1 'polypeptide(L)'
;MLNESFYSRIISLVFIGLLLINISLMLTVSMPIFAAPILTRKWSIYRYIQTHIGPVAEDLTGDGKPEIVVTGVRRSDGKGVVAAIDGATGKILWEFVDSKISTHHPCDIVDLNNDGLNEIVVSAYYPLVLYGNGTLYWRNTNSRAYQNYNAFFDIDGDGYKEIFVNSGGGPTGGYDYITVLDYQGNILNQAWSWHPCYGGLTIGDANFDGRFELYQGDRRVTFSGINDTYKGGGMGVRALDAHTLTPLWNDPTILCSSHCPILADVDKDGILDVIVADQSNRGIAVLNSTDGSVLTTGGKYRKGGTNMPAHSQPTVYDIDGDGNLELIDCREYSPVAIWDLYEWKLDAILPVNCYEPPKLGDVTGDGKLDIIAVNDTRIYIFTYNNSSQSYDLVYSVSGLDWGCNAFTLVQDVDGDGLNELIVTSMGGTIYCFDTLGLTPTPRPRSGIQFYSEYRWGAAVYVPPPTPLKPVIIDEQPLDNSINQAFNPTLSVRVKNFQGNKMNITFRTNASGAWENLQTYNNITDGVYSANTNNMNKPGTTYYWSVNCTDIETGKWTFKIYKFTTLSNPPTHENPTLILDSATGNLICSNQSTTDHDGDKVINIYNWYVNNVSLTNLNLPFDARITSNPLAGDILLYEGFENDLNGWSATYWNLDTNVKRSGSRSIHAGSTSTYLISPSIDASNAEGITVSFWYRDHGIDDDDNVYLQFWNGYTWVNIFELGNSKPEDTWHYYSIQTYQRSYLIPNFQIRFDAVGIDSGEDLWIDDVKITAPPRSKDYSGYENHATVHGATWTSNGIVGGAYIFDGSNDYMRIQDDPSLGGDGTWSEITIEFWIKPLTTHYGAIIMAKKEPQLSVGSYIIGFEENSLLYPANTLFFGINSTYDNKWYKISSNSTALEAGKWHHVVCVYKSGPGLSIYINGTQRASMPLTGKIASSPGISVNGAPLFIGYDGGSDYRNPRRRWLNAYLDEVRIYPRALSQSQILQRFIETKNGSSNGSSIVPEETKQEENWKCQVTPNDGFSDGEPKFSNTIIVGPPSVQYKLFISISGNGTTDPAPNITHKFNEGAIVTLRAIPDLGWRFNRWLINESVSILDNPYNLTMNNDYNITAIFAQNNYTLTLDVIGNGTIIKSPDKTFYNYGETVQLTAVADLNWTFSGWSGDITGSENPINIIMDENKTVTATFTPISAPQWWNSSWQYRKQITIDHTKVTGTLTNFSLLIEIFDSDLSSKAQPDGDDIVFTDANN
;
A
#
# COMPACT_ATOMS: atom_id res chain seq x y z
N MET A 1 -82.25 -6.93 16.16
CA MET A 1 -83.38 -6.00 16.06
C MET A 1 -83.04 -4.76 16.87
N LEU A 2 -82.65 -3.68 16.17
CA LEU A 2 -83.30 -2.35 16.18
C LEU A 2 -82.94 -1.54 17.46
N ASN A 3 -82.41 -0.32 17.41
CA ASN A 3 -82.70 0.75 16.46
C ASN A 3 -81.61 1.85 16.55
N GLU A 4 -81.03 2.21 15.40
CA GLU A 4 -80.21 3.40 15.21
C GLU A 4 -81.11 4.63 15.05
N SER A 5 -81.04 5.62 15.95
CA SER A 5 -81.51 6.98 15.65
C SER A 5 -81.07 8.06 16.67
N PHE A 6 -79.76 8.25 16.93
CA PHE A 6 -79.32 9.43 17.70
C PHE A 6 -77.90 9.97 17.36
N TYR A 7 -77.47 9.91 16.09
CA TYR A 7 -76.24 10.59 15.64
C TYR A 7 -76.37 11.35 14.30
N SER A 8 -77.59 11.76 13.90
CA SER A 8 -77.81 12.60 12.71
C SER A 8 -78.15 14.07 13.01
N ARG A 9 -77.76 14.61 14.18
CA ARG A 9 -78.02 16.02 14.54
C ARG A 9 -76.81 16.83 15.05
N ILE A 10 -75.58 16.40 14.77
CA ILE A 10 -74.36 17.24 14.98
C ILE A 10 -73.56 17.47 13.67
N ILE A 11 -73.97 16.91 12.52
CA ILE A 11 -73.25 17.04 11.22
C ILE A 11 -73.78 18.19 10.32
N SER A 12 -74.74 18.99 10.77
CA SER A 12 -75.34 20.08 9.96
C SER A 12 -74.86 21.51 10.30
N LEU A 13 -73.77 21.68 11.06
CA LEU A 13 -73.26 23.01 11.45
C LEU A 13 -71.83 23.35 10.99
N VAL A 14 -71.19 22.54 10.12
CA VAL A 14 -69.86 22.87 9.53
C VAL A 14 -69.88 23.00 8.00
N PHE A 15 -71.00 22.70 7.32
CA PHE A 15 -71.11 22.78 5.85
C PHE A 15 -71.59 24.12 5.27
N ILE A 16 -71.77 25.18 6.08
CA ILE A 16 -72.15 26.54 5.62
C ILE A 16 -70.97 27.53 5.81
N GLY A 17 -69.77 27.11 5.39
CA GLY A 17 -68.57 27.96 5.36
C GLY A 17 -67.72 27.84 4.09
N LEU A 18 -68.03 26.92 3.17
CA LEU A 18 -67.16 26.55 2.04
C LEU A 18 -67.84 26.64 0.65
N LEU A 19 -68.89 27.46 0.52
CA LEU A 19 -69.59 27.70 -0.75
C LEU A 19 -69.63 29.19 -1.14
N LEU A 20 -68.51 29.90 -0.93
CA LEU A 20 -68.18 31.21 -1.48
C LEU A 20 -66.68 31.19 -1.78
N ILE A 21 -66.30 30.68 -2.96
CA ILE A 21 -65.12 30.99 -3.82
C ILE A 21 -65.21 29.98 -4.98
N ASN A 22 -66.34 30.00 -5.70
CA ASN A 22 -66.47 29.32 -6.98
C ASN A 22 -67.58 30.02 -7.75
N ILE A 23 -67.16 30.73 -8.81
CA ILE A 23 -67.90 31.48 -9.84
C ILE A 23 -67.42 32.94 -9.86
N SER A 24 -66.27 33.13 -10.50
CA SER A 24 -65.97 34.31 -11.31
C SER A 24 -64.87 33.94 -12.29
N LEU A 25 -65.19 33.14 -13.30
CA LEU A 25 -64.46 33.09 -14.57
C LEU A 25 -65.17 32.14 -15.54
N MET A 26 -66.17 32.66 -16.25
CA MET A 26 -66.72 32.05 -17.48
C MET A 26 -67.33 33.19 -18.31
N LEU A 27 -66.48 34.08 -18.83
CA LEU A 27 -66.69 34.87 -20.05
C LEU A 27 -65.45 35.76 -20.31
N THR A 28 -64.41 35.17 -20.90
CA THR A 28 -63.44 35.92 -21.70
C THR A 28 -63.02 35.07 -22.89
N VAL A 29 -63.47 35.52 -24.06
CA VAL A 29 -62.86 35.41 -25.40
C VAL A 29 -61.68 34.42 -25.50
N SER A 30 -61.88 33.37 -26.30
CA SER A 30 -60.81 32.54 -26.85
C SER A 30 -59.87 33.38 -27.71
N MET A 31 -58.88 34.00 -27.08
CA MET A 31 -57.59 34.22 -27.72
C MET A 31 -56.77 32.96 -27.53
N PRO A 32 -55.93 32.55 -28.49
CA PRO A 32 -55.00 31.45 -28.26
C PRO A 32 -54.14 31.84 -27.06
N ILE A 33 -54.31 31.13 -25.94
CA ILE A 33 -53.36 31.22 -24.84
C ILE A 33 -52.09 30.60 -25.41
N PHE A 34 -51.17 31.44 -25.85
CA PHE A 34 -49.79 31.02 -26.06
C PHE A 34 -49.33 30.44 -24.72
N ALA A 35 -48.92 29.17 -24.71
CA ALA A 35 -48.24 28.60 -23.56
C ALA A 35 -47.13 29.56 -23.13
N ALA A 36 -46.97 29.78 -21.83
CA ALA A 36 -45.92 30.66 -21.32
C ALA A 36 -44.57 30.20 -21.92
N PRO A 37 -43.74 31.13 -22.42
CA PRO A 37 -42.43 30.77 -22.95
C PRO A 37 -41.58 30.12 -21.86
N ILE A 38 -40.90 29.01 -22.18
CA ILE A 38 -40.02 28.28 -21.24
C ILE A 38 -38.90 29.18 -20.70
N LEU A 39 -38.38 30.11 -21.53
CA LEU A 39 -37.43 31.13 -21.10
C LEU A 39 -37.97 32.53 -21.42
N THR A 40 -38.02 33.40 -20.42
CA THR A 40 -38.32 34.83 -20.56
C THR A 40 -37.14 35.66 -20.09
N ARG A 41 -36.60 36.57 -20.92
CA ARG A 41 -35.44 37.37 -20.50
C ARG A 41 -35.83 38.33 -19.37
N LYS A 42 -35.28 38.10 -18.17
CA LYS A 42 -35.48 38.89 -16.95
C LYS A 42 -34.73 40.22 -17.05
N TRP A 43 -33.41 40.13 -17.25
CA TRP A 43 -32.52 41.27 -17.48
C TRP A 43 -31.29 40.87 -18.29
N SER A 44 -30.53 41.86 -18.74
CA SER A 44 -29.22 41.62 -19.36
C SER A 44 -28.28 42.79 -19.12
N ILE A 45 -27.01 42.49 -18.86
CA ILE A 45 -25.94 43.49 -18.77
C ILE A 45 -25.13 43.42 -20.07
N TYR A 46 -25.29 44.43 -20.92
CA TYR A 46 -24.72 44.42 -22.28
C TYR A 46 -23.21 44.72 -22.29
N ARG A 47 -22.40 43.82 -22.85
CA ARG A 47 -20.96 43.98 -23.16
C ARG A 47 -20.12 44.58 -22.02
N TYR A 48 -20.29 44.04 -20.82
CA TYR A 48 -19.64 44.47 -19.60
C TYR A 48 -18.34 43.71 -19.30
N ILE A 49 -18.40 42.41 -18.98
CA ILE A 49 -17.23 41.58 -18.61
C ILE A 49 -17.06 40.46 -19.64
N GLN A 50 -15.96 40.48 -20.38
CA GLN A 50 -15.57 39.40 -21.28
C GLN A 50 -15.02 38.21 -20.48
N THR A 51 -15.66 37.05 -20.60
CA THR A 51 -15.27 35.83 -19.89
C THR A 51 -15.43 34.58 -20.76
N HIS A 52 -14.60 33.58 -20.49
CA HIS A 52 -14.68 32.23 -21.03
C HIS A 52 -15.14 31.24 -19.94
N ILE A 53 -15.45 31.74 -18.73
CA ILE A 53 -15.88 30.95 -17.60
C ILE A 53 -17.36 31.23 -17.32
N GLY A 54 -18.04 30.24 -16.75
CA GLY A 54 -19.41 30.37 -16.27
C GLY A 54 -19.50 31.28 -15.05
N PRO A 55 -20.69 31.87 -14.81
CA PRO A 55 -20.98 32.53 -13.55
C PRO A 55 -21.17 31.49 -12.44
N VAL A 56 -21.00 31.92 -11.19
CA VAL A 56 -21.41 31.19 -9.99
C VAL A 56 -22.37 32.07 -9.20
N ALA A 57 -23.27 31.51 -8.38
CA ALA A 57 -24.16 32.32 -7.55
C ALA A 57 -24.31 31.77 -6.14
N GLU A 58 -24.23 32.66 -5.16
CA GLU A 58 -24.47 32.33 -3.76
C GLU A 58 -24.86 33.55 -2.92
N ASP A 59 -25.53 33.32 -1.79
CA ASP A 59 -25.83 34.36 -0.80
C ASP A 59 -24.53 34.82 -0.13
N LEU A 60 -23.99 35.94 -0.63
CA LEU A 60 -22.75 36.52 -0.13
C LEU A 60 -22.98 37.44 1.08
N THR A 61 -24.25 37.77 1.36
CA THR A 61 -24.62 38.79 2.36
C THR A 61 -25.41 38.22 3.55
N GLY A 62 -25.81 36.95 3.48
CA GLY A 62 -26.61 36.26 4.49
C GLY A 62 -28.09 36.67 4.48
N ASP A 63 -28.60 37.23 3.39
CA ASP A 63 -29.97 37.76 3.28
C ASP A 63 -30.98 36.75 2.71
N GLY A 64 -30.52 35.55 2.36
CA GLY A 64 -31.28 34.45 1.78
C GLY A 64 -31.42 34.51 0.26
N LYS A 65 -30.80 35.49 -0.42
CA LYS A 65 -30.85 35.67 -1.87
C LYS A 65 -29.47 35.55 -2.50
N PRO A 66 -29.29 34.72 -3.54
CA PRO A 66 -27.98 34.59 -4.18
C PRO A 66 -27.57 35.80 -5.01
N GLU A 67 -26.32 36.24 -4.84
CA GLU A 67 -25.62 37.12 -5.75
C GLU A 67 -24.90 36.32 -6.84
N ILE A 68 -24.94 36.82 -8.07
CA ILE A 68 -24.19 36.24 -9.20
C ILE A 68 -22.78 36.83 -9.22
N VAL A 69 -21.76 35.98 -9.19
CA VAL A 69 -20.35 36.37 -9.35
C VAL A 69 -19.84 36.01 -10.75
N VAL A 70 -19.23 36.99 -11.40
CA VAL A 70 -18.59 36.82 -12.71
C VAL A 70 -17.15 37.32 -12.68
N THR A 71 -16.23 36.51 -13.19
CA THR A 71 -14.83 36.88 -13.42
C THR A 71 -14.55 37.10 -14.89
N GLY A 72 -13.63 38.01 -15.21
CA GLY A 72 -13.17 38.19 -16.58
C GLY A 72 -12.45 39.51 -16.79
N VAL A 73 -12.52 40.03 -18.02
CA VAL A 73 -11.90 41.32 -18.39
C VAL A 73 -12.98 42.32 -18.73
N ARG A 74 -12.99 43.46 -18.04
CA ARG A 74 -13.94 44.54 -18.27
C ARG A 74 -13.67 45.22 -19.61
N ARG A 75 -14.70 45.35 -20.44
CA ARG A 75 -14.55 45.88 -21.82
C ARG A 75 -14.21 47.35 -21.90
N SER A 76 -14.61 48.16 -20.91
CA SER A 76 -14.40 49.61 -20.96
C SER A 76 -12.91 50.01 -20.87
N ASP A 77 -12.09 49.23 -20.16
CA ASP A 77 -10.70 49.58 -19.86
C ASP A 77 -9.72 48.40 -19.89
N GLY A 78 -10.17 47.18 -20.19
CA GLY A 78 -9.32 46.00 -20.35
C GLY A 78 -8.73 45.45 -19.05
N LYS A 79 -9.26 45.83 -17.88
CA LYS A 79 -8.78 45.33 -16.59
C LYS A 79 -9.46 44.02 -16.20
N GLY A 80 -8.73 43.13 -15.54
CA GLY A 80 -9.30 41.94 -14.92
C GLY A 80 -10.20 42.31 -13.74
N VAL A 81 -11.38 41.68 -13.64
CA VAL A 81 -12.43 42.02 -12.69
C VAL A 81 -13.11 40.77 -12.14
N VAL A 82 -13.47 40.81 -10.85
CA VAL A 82 -14.52 40.01 -10.21
C VAL A 82 -15.68 40.97 -9.91
N ALA A 83 -16.90 40.64 -10.33
CA ALA A 83 -18.08 41.47 -10.06
C ALA A 83 -19.19 40.62 -9.43
N ALA A 84 -19.79 41.14 -8.36
CA ALA A 84 -21.04 40.61 -7.82
C ALA A 84 -22.23 41.40 -8.35
N ILE A 85 -23.27 40.68 -8.76
CA ILE A 85 -24.44 41.18 -9.45
C ILE A 85 -25.68 40.68 -8.69
N ASP A 86 -26.60 41.60 -8.43
CA ASP A 86 -27.91 41.31 -7.86
C ASP A 86 -28.72 40.43 -8.84
N GLY A 87 -29.06 39.21 -8.43
CA GLY A 87 -29.73 38.21 -9.28
C GLY A 87 -31.14 38.62 -9.74
N ALA A 88 -31.84 39.44 -8.94
CA ALA A 88 -33.19 39.91 -9.25
C ALA A 88 -33.20 41.02 -10.31
N THR A 89 -32.24 41.95 -10.26
CA THR A 89 -32.28 43.22 -11.02
C THR A 89 -31.16 43.36 -12.05
N GLY A 90 -30.10 42.56 -11.98
CA GLY A 90 -28.90 42.71 -12.81
C GLY A 90 -28.05 43.93 -12.44
N LYS A 91 -28.25 44.51 -11.26
CA LYS A 91 -27.46 45.64 -10.76
C LYS A 91 -26.10 45.15 -10.26
N ILE A 92 -25.02 45.80 -10.69
CA ILE A 92 -23.68 45.56 -10.15
C ILE A 92 -23.64 46.08 -8.71
N LEU A 93 -23.34 45.21 -7.76
CA LEU A 93 -23.24 45.53 -6.33
C LEU A 93 -21.87 46.10 -6.00
N TRP A 94 -20.82 45.38 -6.41
CA TRP A 94 -19.43 45.78 -6.23
C TRP A 94 -18.53 45.14 -7.30
N GLU A 95 -17.31 45.67 -7.44
CA GLU A 95 -16.25 45.13 -8.30
C GLU A 95 -14.92 45.07 -7.55
N PHE A 96 -14.18 43.99 -7.74
CA PHE A 96 -12.77 43.88 -7.40
C PHE A 96 -11.93 43.87 -8.69
N VAL A 97 -10.94 44.75 -8.79
CA VAL A 97 -10.14 44.94 -10.01
C VAL A 97 -8.70 44.46 -9.79
N ASP A 98 -8.22 43.56 -10.65
CA ASP A 98 -6.85 43.05 -10.60
C ASP A 98 -6.26 42.79 -11.99
N SER A 99 -5.05 43.32 -12.22
CA SER A 99 -4.21 43.05 -13.40
C SER A 99 -3.83 41.58 -13.61
N LYS A 100 -3.96 40.73 -12.58
CA LYS A 100 -3.66 39.29 -12.59
C LYS A 100 -4.87 38.43 -12.96
N ILE A 101 -6.03 39.05 -13.18
CA ILE A 101 -7.24 38.38 -13.67
C ILE A 101 -7.33 38.53 -15.20
N SER A 102 -7.78 37.48 -15.90
CA SER A 102 -7.88 37.39 -17.36
C SER A 102 -9.23 36.80 -17.75
N THR A 103 -9.49 36.61 -19.04
CA THR A 103 -10.78 36.07 -19.52
C THR A 103 -11.02 34.61 -19.15
N HIS A 104 -10.01 33.89 -18.66
CA HIS A 104 -10.08 32.46 -18.34
C HIS A 104 -9.54 32.16 -16.93
N HIS A 105 -10.04 32.86 -15.91
CA HIS A 105 -9.72 32.57 -14.51
C HIS A 105 -11.01 32.25 -13.76
N PRO A 106 -11.25 30.97 -13.42
CA PRO A 106 -12.43 30.60 -12.68
C PRO A 106 -12.40 31.14 -11.25
N CYS A 107 -13.60 31.25 -10.69
CA CYS A 107 -13.80 31.51 -9.28
C CYS A 107 -14.80 30.53 -8.71
N ASP A 108 -14.78 30.46 -7.40
CA ASP A 108 -15.52 29.52 -6.61
C ASP A 108 -15.94 30.14 -5.28
N ILE A 109 -17.06 29.69 -4.71
CA ILE A 109 -17.66 30.31 -3.52
C ILE A 109 -17.77 29.29 -2.40
N VAL A 110 -17.07 29.52 -1.30
CA VAL A 110 -17.01 28.59 -0.17
C VAL A 110 -16.83 29.35 1.14
N ASP A 111 -17.60 28.99 2.17
CA ASP A 111 -17.33 29.39 3.56
C ASP A 111 -16.01 28.73 3.99
N LEU A 112 -14.94 29.52 3.91
CA LEU A 112 -13.57 29.05 4.02
C LEU A 112 -13.08 29.13 5.47
N ASN A 113 -13.49 30.17 6.18
CA ASN A 113 -13.15 30.45 7.57
C ASN A 113 -14.21 30.00 8.58
N ASN A 114 -15.27 29.33 8.12
CA ASN A 114 -16.34 28.76 8.94
C ASN A 114 -17.12 29.83 9.75
N ASP A 115 -17.24 31.04 9.21
CA ASP A 115 -17.97 32.15 9.85
C ASP A 115 -19.47 32.19 9.47
N GLY A 116 -19.90 31.29 8.57
CA GLY A 116 -21.26 31.18 8.08
C GLY A 116 -21.57 32.10 6.89
N LEU A 117 -20.61 32.90 6.43
CA LEU A 117 -20.65 33.63 5.17
C LEU A 117 -19.69 32.97 4.18
N ASN A 118 -19.93 33.14 2.88
CA ASN A 118 -19.08 32.52 1.87
C ASN A 118 -18.04 33.50 1.30
N GLU A 119 -16.81 33.01 1.14
CA GLU A 119 -15.73 33.70 0.46
C GLU A 119 -15.68 33.33 -1.03
N ILE A 120 -15.08 34.20 -1.83
CA ILE A 120 -14.87 34.00 -3.26
C ILE A 120 -13.39 33.70 -3.51
N VAL A 121 -13.09 32.46 -3.86
CA VAL A 121 -11.75 32.00 -4.23
C VAL A 121 -11.56 32.14 -5.73
N VAL A 122 -10.50 32.82 -6.17
CA VAL A 122 -10.24 33.10 -7.58
C VAL A 122 -8.90 32.51 -8.02
N SER A 123 -8.93 31.67 -9.05
CA SER A 123 -7.76 31.08 -9.72
C SER A 123 -7.02 32.09 -10.61
N ALA A 124 -6.71 33.26 -10.06
CA ALA A 124 -5.91 34.26 -10.74
C ALA A 124 -4.45 33.77 -10.92
N TYR A 125 -3.61 34.54 -11.62
CA TYR A 125 -2.20 34.19 -11.77
C TYR A 125 -1.51 33.89 -10.42
N TYR A 126 -1.89 34.66 -9.40
CA TYR A 126 -1.66 34.36 -7.99
C TYR A 126 -3.04 34.14 -7.36
N PRO A 127 -3.33 32.96 -6.79
CA PRO A 127 -4.63 32.71 -6.19
C PRO A 127 -4.91 33.75 -5.11
N LEU A 128 -6.16 34.20 -5.06
CA LEU A 128 -6.65 35.17 -4.10
C LEU A 128 -8.03 34.79 -3.61
N VAL A 129 -8.37 35.28 -2.43
CA VAL A 129 -9.68 35.11 -1.83
C VAL A 129 -10.26 36.48 -1.51
N LEU A 130 -11.55 36.67 -1.77
CA LEU A 130 -12.31 37.86 -1.42
C LEU A 130 -13.38 37.48 -0.39
N TYR A 131 -13.66 38.38 0.55
CA TYR A 131 -14.90 38.30 1.32
C TYR A 131 -16.11 38.51 0.41
N GLY A 132 -17.31 38.06 0.84
CA GLY A 132 -18.55 38.25 0.08
C GLY A 132 -18.90 39.71 -0.27
N ASN A 133 -18.32 40.69 0.44
CA ASN A 133 -18.46 42.12 0.14
C ASN A 133 -17.46 42.65 -0.91
N GLY A 134 -16.60 41.80 -1.47
CA GLY A 134 -15.63 42.14 -2.51
C GLY A 134 -14.29 42.71 -2.02
N THR A 135 -14.07 42.78 -0.70
CA THR A 135 -12.76 43.15 -0.15
C THR A 135 -11.80 41.97 -0.16
N LEU A 136 -10.50 42.23 -0.36
CA LEU A 136 -9.48 41.19 -0.41
C LEU A 136 -9.34 40.55 0.98
N TYR A 137 -9.55 39.24 1.05
CA TYR A 137 -9.23 38.45 2.24
C TYR A 137 -7.72 38.19 2.27
N TRP A 138 -7.21 37.43 1.29
CA TRP A 138 -5.76 37.22 1.15
C TRP A 138 -5.36 36.93 -0.29
N ARG A 139 -4.04 36.94 -0.54
CA ARG A 139 -3.43 36.53 -1.80
C ARG A 139 -2.15 35.75 -1.53
N ASN A 140 -2.02 34.59 -2.16
CA ASN A 140 -0.78 33.83 -2.13
C ASN A 140 0.04 34.11 -3.41
N THR A 141 1.19 34.75 -3.26
CA THR A 141 2.12 35.07 -4.36
C THR A 141 3.21 34.01 -4.57
N ASN A 142 3.27 33.01 -3.70
CA ASN A 142 4.24 31.91 -3.72
C ASN A 142 3.72 30.68 -4.48
N SER A 143 2.44 30.66 -4.84
CA SER A 143 1.77 29.64 -5.64
C SER A 143 1.18 30.26 -6.90
N ARG A 144 0.86 29.42 -7.89
CA ARG A 144 0.24 29.83 -9.16
C ARG A 144 -1.00 28.97 -9.40
N ALA A 145 -2.12 29.61 -9.72
CA ALA A 145 -3.39 28.94 -10.03
C ALA A 145 -3.82 29.21 -11.48
N TYR A 146 -2.84 29.40 -12.38
CA TYR A 146 -3.04 29.96 -13.71
C TYR A 146 -4.06 29.17 -14.55
N GLN A 147 -5.28 29.70 -14.62
CA GLN A 147 -6.38 29.30 -15.53
C GLN A 147 -7.03 27.94 -15.27
N ASN A 148 -6.80 27.32 -14.10
CA ASN A 148 -7.41 26.03 -13.74
C ASN A 148 -8.48 26.14 -12.67
N TYR A 149 -9.39 25.17 -12.67
CA TYR A 149 -10.36 24.96 -11.59
C TYR A 149 -9.68 24.40 -10.34
N ASN A 150 -10.13 24.86 -9.19
CA ASN A 150 -9.63 24.47 -7.87
C ASN A 150 -10.50 23.36 -7.29
N ALA A 151 -9.99 22.67 -6.27
CA ALA A 151 -10.78 21.77 -5.43
C ALA A 151 -10.68 22.23 -3.97
N PHE A 152 -11.70 21.93 -3.18
CA PHE A 152 -11.79 22.35 -1.77
C PHE A 152 -12.33 21.21 -0.92
N PHE A 153 -11.64 20.86 0.16
CA PHE A 153 -12.14 19.89 1.12
C PHE A 153 -11.42 20.01 2.45
N ASP A 154 -12.13 19.74 3.55
CA ASP A 154 -11.58 19.55 4.89
C ASP A 154 -11.00 18.13 4.99
N ILE A 155 -9.75 17.96 4.52
CA ILE A 155 -9.14 16.63 4.38
C ILE A 155 -8.67 16.07 5.72
N ASP A 156 -8.34 16.92 6.69
CA ASP A 156 -7.83 16.52 8.01
C ASP A 156 -8.88 16.55 9.12
N GLY A 157 -10.05 17.12 8.83
CA GLY A 157 -11.23 17.14 9.68
C GLY A 157 -11.20 18.23 10.75
N ASP A 158 -10.40 19.28 10.58
CA ASP A 158 -10.26 20.38 11.55
C ASP A 158 -11.42 21.41 11.50
N GLY A 159 -12.28 21.33 10.48
CA GLY A 159 -13.43 22.20 10.27
C GLY A 159 -13.18 23.36 9.31
N TYR A 160 -11.96 23.54 8.84
CA TYR A 160 -11.55 24.46 7.78
C TYR A 160 -11.30 23.67 6.49
N LYS A 161 -11.35 24.34 5.34
CA LYS A 161 -11.22 23.67 4.04
C LYS A 161 -9.86 23.97 3.43
N GLU A 162 -9.12 22.92 3.06
CA GLU A 162 -7.93 23.06 2.24
C GLU A 162 -8.30 23.45 0.82
N ILE A 163 -7.44 24.27 0.21
CA ILE A 163 -7.59 24.77 -1.15
C ILE A 163 -6.53 24.13 -2.04
N PHE A 164 -6.97 23.39 -3.05
CA PHE A 164 -6.10 22.75 -4.02
C PHE A 164 -6.09 23.56 -5.31
N VAL A 165 -4.95 24.18 -5.61
CA VAL A 165 -4.75 25.00 -6.82
C VAL A 165 -3.73 24.37 -7.76
N ASN A 166 -3.88 24.65 -9.06
CA ASN A 166 -3.00 24.14 -10.11
C ASN A 166 -2.68 25.22 -11.17
N SER A 167 -1.46 25.21 -11.70
CA SER A 167 -1.02 26.08 -12.80
C SER A 167 -0.96 25.35 -14.14
N GLY A 168 -1.55 25.95 -15.18
CA GLY A 168 -1.65 25.38 -16.53
C GLY A 168 -0.71 26.03 -17.56
N GLY A 169 0.28 26.79 -17.11
CA GLY A 169 1.15 27.61 -17.98
C GLY A 169 2.13 26.80 -18.86
N GLY A 170 2.47 25.59 -18.44
CA GLY A 170 3.42 24.72 -19.11
C GLY A 170 4.89 25.18 -19.04
N PRO A 171 5.81 24.35 -19.57
CA PRO A 171 7.25 24.51 -19.41
C PRO A 171 7.87 25.78 -20.03
N THR A 172 7.10 26.61 -20.74
CA THR A 172 7.61 27.91 -21.23
C THR A 172 7.95 28.88 -20.10
N GLY A 173 7.52 28.61 -18.85
CA GLY A 173 7.77 29.43 -17.67
C GLY A 173 8.40 28.73 -16.44
N GLY A 174 8.82 27.46 -16.54
CA GLY A 174 9.34 26.63 -15.42
C GLY A 174 8.50 25.39 -15.14
N TYR A 175 8.80 24.66 -14.04
CA TYR A 175 7.92 23.59 -13.53
C TYR A 175 6.63 24.22 -12.95
N ASP A 176 5.47 23.67 -13.31
CA ASP A 176 4.19 24.00 -12.68
C ASP A 176 3.97 23.11 -11.44
N TYR A 177 3.01 23.50 -10.59
CA TYR A 177 2.72 22.81 -9.34
C TYR A 177 1.22 22.67 -9.10
N ILE A 178 0.84 21.55 -8.49
CA ILE A 178 -0.30 21.47 -7.58
C ILE A 178 0.18 22.06 -6.25
N THR A 179 -0.60 22.94 -5.65
CA THR A 179 -0.35 23.47 -4.30
C THR A 179 -1.58 23.26 -3.44
N VAL A 180 -1.38 22.71 -2.24
CA VAL A 180 -2.38 22.70 -1.17
C VAL A 180 -2.16 23.94 -0.31
N LEU A 181 -3.21 24.73 -0.13
CA LEU A 181 -3.22 25.88 0.76
C LEU A 181 -4.18 25.63 1.93
N ASP A 182 -3.86 26.16 3.10
CA ASP A 182 -4.85 26.27 4.19
C ASP A 182 -5.84 27.41 3.90
N TYR A 183 -6.79 27.60 4.81
CA TYR A 183 -7.86 28.61 4.68
C TYR A 183 -7.35 30.06 4.74
N GLN A 184 -6.15 30.29 5.29
CA GLN A 184 -5.44 31.59 5.32
C GLN A 184 -4.51 31.78 4.12
N GLY A 185 -4.34 30.76 3.29
CA GLY A 185 -3.52 30.80 2.09
C GLY A 185 -2.04 30.49 2.32
N ASN A 186 -1.64 29.85 3.41
CA ASN A 186 -0.29 29.29 3.58
C ASN A 186 -0.14 27.99 2.78
N ILE A 187 1.07 27.69 2.33
CA ILE A 187 1.35 26.46 1.56
C ILE A 187 1.55 25.30 2.53
N LEU A 188 0.69 24.29 2.44
CA LEU A 188 0.82 23.04 3.19
C LEU A 188 1.71 22.04 2.44
N ASN A 189 1.41 21.80 1.16
CA ASN A 189 2.15 20.84 0.32
C ASN A 189 2.19 21.26 -1.16
N GLN A 190 3.20 20.78 -1.88
CA GLN A 190 3.33 21.00 -3.33
C GLN A 190 3.79 19.73 -4.06
N ALA A 191 3.18 19.49 -5.22
CA ALA A 191 3.62 18.46 -6.16
C ALA A 191 3.77 19.04 -7.55
N TRP A 192 4.68 18.48 -8.35
CA TRP A 192 4.90 18.94 -9.71
C TRP A 192 3.67 18.66 -10.58
N SER A 193 3.32 19.58 -11.47
CA SER A 193 2.28 19.47 -12.50
C SER A 193 2.91 19.75 -13.86
N TRP A 194 2.45 19.11 -14.93
CA TRP A 194 3.05 19.33 -16.26
C TRP A 194 2.26 20.33 -17.09
N HIS A 195 1.06 19.96 -17.55
CA HIS A 195 0.25 20.85 -18.38
C HIS A 195 -1.26 20.49 -18.43
N PRO A 196 -2.02 20.75 -17.36
CA PRO A 196 -3.48 20.58 -17.34
C PRO A 196 -4.24 21.55 -18.27
N CYS A 197 -3.57 22.62 -18.73
CA CYS A 197 -4.14 23.69 -19.55
C CYS A 197 -5.26 24.46 -18.83
N TYR A 198 -6.51 24.31 -19.28
CA TYR A 198 -7.71 24.91 -18.69
C TYR A 198 -8.50 23.92 -17.81
N GLY A 199 -7.85 22.82 -17.43
CA GLY A 199 -8.46 21.78 -16.61
C GLY A 199 -8.48 22.17 -15.14
N GLY A 200 -8.38 21.17 -14.28
CA GLY A 200 -8.35 21.39 -12.85
C GLY A 200 -8.17 20.12 -12.07
N LEU A 201 -8.60 20.17 -10.82
CA LEU A 201 -8.44 19.12 -9.84
C LEU A 201 -9.80 18.60 -9.39
N THR A 202 -9.83 17.37 -8.92
CA THR A 202 -11.01 16.78 -8.28
C THR A 202 -10.54 16.00 -7.06
N ILE A 203 -11.29 16.07 -5.96
CA ILE A 203 -10.92 15.46 -4.69
C ILE A 203 -12.06 14.60 -4.17
N GLY A 204 -11.76 13.46 -3.56
CA GLY A 204 -12.74 12.61 -2.89
C GLY A 204 -12.09 11.41 -2.23
N ASP A 205 -12.71 10.89 -1.18
CA ASP A 205 -12.40 9.57 -0.61
C ASP A 205 -13.11 8.51 -1.46
N ALA A 206 -12.48 8.14 -2.56
CA ALA A 206 -13.15 7.40 -3.62
C ALA A 206 -13.47 5.96 -3.23
N ASN A 207 -12.79 5.43 -2.21
CA ASN A 207 -12.94 4.06 -1.70
C ASN A 207 -13.58 3.99 -0.30
N PHE A 208 -13.96 5.14 0.28
CA PHE A 208 -14.59 5.28 1.59
C PHE A 208 -13.75 4.74 2.76
N ASP A 209 -12.43 4.90 2.70
CA ASP A 209 -11.49 4.45 3.73
C ASP A 209 -11.14 5.53 4.77
N GLY A 210 -11.57 6.77 4.54
CA GLY A 210 -11.31 7.94 5.37
C GLY A 210 -10.07 8.73 4.98
N ARG A 211 -9.41 8.38 3.87
CA ARG A 211 -8.34 9.17 3.24
C ARG A 211 -8.88 9.78 1.95
N PHE A 212 -8.46 11.00 1.66
CA PHE A 212 -8.86 11.72 0.47
C PHE A 212 -7.82 11.58 -0.62
N GLU A 213 -8.27 11.32 -1.84
CA GLU A 213 -7.45 11.32 -3.04
C GLU A 213 -7.73 12.55 -3.90
N LEU A 214 -6.69 13.05 -4.54
CA LEU A 214 -6.72 14.15 -5.48
C LEU A 214 -6.42 13.63 -6.91
N TYR A 215 -7.34 13.89 -7.83
CA TYR A 215 -7.29 13.48 -9.22
C TYR A 215 -6.99 14.67 -10.12
N GLN A 216 -6.07 14.48 -11.08
CA GLN A 216 -5.73 15.49 -12.06
C GLN A 216 -5.78 14.94 -13.48
N GLY A 217 -6.41 15.72 -14.36
CA GLY A 217 -6.23 15.62 -15.81
C GLY A 217 -4.99 16.39 -16.28
N ASP A 218 -4.07 15.69 -16.93
CA ASP A 218 -2.87 16.22 -17.56
C ASP A 218 -2.75 15.74 -19.02
N ARG A 219 -1.81 16.33 -19.76
CA ARG A 219 -1.48 15.86 -21.10
C ARG A 219 -0.77 14.50 -21.03
N ARG A 220 -1.00 13.66 -22.04
CA ARG A 220 -0.33 12.36 -22.18
C ARG A 220 1.18 12.51 -22.38
N VAL A 221 1.94 11.49 -22.01
CA VAL A 221 3.42 11.48 -22.10
C VAL A 221 3.96 11.71 -23.52
N THR A 222 3.21 11.31 -24.55
CA THR A 222 3.60 11.47 -25.96
C THR A 222 3.14 12.78 -26.59
N PHE A 223 2.44 13.64 -25.84
CA PHE A 223 2.09 14.96 -26.33
C PHE A 223 3.37 15.80 -26.41
N SER A 224 3.67 16.39 -27.56
CA SER A 224 4.79 17.31 -27.70
C SER A 224 4.37 18.50 -28.54
N GLY A 225 4.11 19.63 -27.89
CA GLY A 225 3.85 20.89 -28.58
C GLY A 225 5.09 21.32 -29.40
N ILE A 226 4.88 22.15 -30.42
CA ILE A 226 5.96 22.65 -31.29
C ILE A 226 7.05 23.42 -30.50
N ASN A 227 6.71 23.97 -29.34
CA ASN A 227 7.61 24.76 -28.46
C ASN A 227 7.87 24.10 -27.09
N ASP A 228 7.63 22.79 -26.95
CA ASP A 228 7.80 22.10 -25.68
C ASP A 228 9.24 21.61 -25.48
N THR A 229 9.95 22.27 -24.56
CA THR A 229 11.35 21.95 -24.19
C THR A 229 11.49 20.77 -23.25
N TYR A 230 10.41 20.24 -22.67
CA TYR A 230 10.42 19.23 -21.59
C TYR A 230 9.56 18.01 -21.96
N LYS A 231 9.85 17.47 -23.15
CA LYS A 231 9.18 16.30 -23.74
C LYS A 231 9.15 15.10 -22.78
N GLY A 232 8.00 14.45 -22.68
CA GLY A 232 7.84 13.21 -21.89
C GLY A 232 7.47 13.41 -20.42
N GLY A 233 7.10 14.63 -20.00
CA GLY A 233 6.71 14.94 -18.61
C GLY A 233 5.24 14.71 -18.27
N GLY A 234 4.37 14.49 -19.25
CA GLY A 234 2.93 14.37 -19.04
C GLY A 234 2.50 13.05 -18.41
N MET A 235 1.64 13.13 -17.40
CA MET A 235 1.14 11.96 -16.66
C MET A 235 -0.21 11.45 -17.12
N GLY A 236 -0.80 12.08 -18.14
CA GLY A 236 -2.16 11.78 -18.58
C GLY A 236 -3.14 11.97 -17.44
N VAL A 237 -3.76 10.92 -16.94
CA VAL A 237 -4.64 11.02 -15.75
C VAL A 237 -3.86 10.52 -14.55
N ARG A 238 -3.94 11.17 -13.40
CA ARG A 238 -3.25 10.71 -12.18
C ARG A 238 -4.06 10.92 -10.92
N ALA A 239 -3.81 10.07 -9.93
CA ALA A 239 -4.29 10.19 -8.57
C ALA A 239 -3.12 10.40 -7.59
N LEU A 240 -3.37 11.19 -6.55
CA LEU A 240 -2.41 11.58 -5.52
C LEU A 240 -3.11 11.44 -4.16
N ASP A 241 -2.38 11.09 -3.11
CA ASP A 241 -2.85 11.24 -1.74
C ASP A 241 -3.03 12.74 -1.44
N ALA A 242 -4.22 13.19 -1.02
CA ALA A 242 -4.51 14.62 -0.90
C ALA A 242 -3.73 15.30 0.24
N HIS A 243 -3.36 14.56 1.29
CA HIS A 243 -2.61 15.10 2.42
C HIS A 243 -1.16 15.38 2.05
N THR A 244 -0.52 14.44 1.34
CA THR A 244 0.92 14.48 1.09
C THR A 244 1.28 14.84 -0.36
N LEU A 245 0.29 14.84 -1.25
CA LEU A 245 0.47 14.87 -2.70
C LEU A 245 1.39 13.77 -3.25
N THR A 246 1.48 12.64 -2.55
CA THR A 246 2.25 11.47 -3.03
C THR A 246 1.49 10.78 -4.17
N PRO A 247 2.12 10.47 -5.31
CA PRO A 247 1.46 9.75 -6.40
C PRO A 247 0.96 8.37 -5.97
N LEU A 248 -0.32 8.09 -6.26
CA LEU A 248 -0.93 6.77 -6.06
C LEU A 248 -0.85 5.95 -7.34
N TRP A 249 -1.34 6.52 -8.44
CA TRP A 249 -1.26 5.91 -9.77
C TRP A 249 -1.36 6.97 -10.87
N ASN A 250 -0.98 6.60 -12.10
CA ASN A 250 -1.21 7.43 -13.28
C ASN A 250 -1.36 6.59 -14.55
N ASP A 251 -2.18 7.09 -15.48
CA ASP A 251 -2.30 6.59 -16.85
C ASP A 251 -1.75 7.63 -17.83
N PRO A 252 -0.45 7.52 -18.19
CA PRO A 252 0.24 8.49 -19.03
C PRO A 252 -0.20 8.42 -20.50
N THR A 253 -1.07 7.47 -20.84
CA THR A 253 -1.51 7.29 -22.21
C THR A 253 -2.70 8.16 -22.55
N ILE A 254 -3.48 8.65 -21.57
CA ILE A 254 -4.71 9.42 -21.81
C ILE A 254 -4.40 10.90 -22.01
N LEU A 255 -4.96 11.53 -23.04
CA LEU A 255 -4.83 12.97 -23.25
C LEU A 255 -5.99 13.70 -22.57
N CYS A 256 -5.80 14.05 -21.29
CA CYS A 256 -6.80 14.70 -20.45
C CYS A 256 -6.41 16.16 -20.18
N SER A 257 -6.57 17.04 -21.18
CA SER A 257 -6.30 18.47 -21.04
C SER A 257 -7.62 19.25 -20.94
N SER A 258 -7.64 20.43 -20.34
CA SER A 258 -8.79 21.37 -20.40
C SER A 258 -10.13 20.89 -19.77
N HIS A 259 -10.12 19.82 -18.98
CA HIS A 259 -11.24 19.39 -18.12
C HIS A 259 -10.71 18.67 -16.88
N CYS A 260 -11.56 18.60 -15.85
CA CYS A 260 -11.31 17.88 -14.61
C CYS A 260 -11.79 16.43 -14.72
N PRO A 261 -11.08 15.45 -14.11
CA PRO A 261 -11.62 14.12 -13.91
C PRO A 261 -12.94 14.14 -13.11
N ILE A 262 -13.87 13.25 -13.43
CA ILE A 262 -15.18 13.15 -12.76
C ILE A 262 -15.18 11.85 -11.96
N LEU A 263 -15.66 11.84 -10.72
CA LEU A 263 -15.70 10.65 -9.86
C LEU A 263 -17.12 10.10 -9.73
N ALA A 264 -17.50 8.99 -10.36
CA ALA A 264 -18.83 8.42 -10.16
C ALA A 264 -18.78 6.90 -10.15
N ASP A 265 -19.64 6.25 -9.38
CA ASP A 265 -19.77 4.79 -9.38
C ASP A 265 -20.50 4.35 -10.66
N VAL A 266 -19.73 4.12 -11.73
CA VAL A 266 -20.28 3.74 -13.04
C VAL A 266 -20.71 2.29 -13.01
N ASP A 267 -19.92 1.42 -12.36
CA ASP A 267 -20.09 -0.01 -12.45
C ASP A 267 -20.88 -0.66 -11.30
N LYS A 268 -21.29 0.16 -10.33
CA LYS A 268 -22.18 -0.13 -9.19
C LYS A 268 -21.54 -1.05 -8.17
N ASP A 269 -20.22 -1.00 -8.02
CA ASP A 269 -19.47 -1.80 -7.04
C ASP A 269 -19.35 -1.12 -5.66
N GLY A 270 -19.77 0.15 -5.55
CA GLY A 270 -19.71 0.94 -4.34
C GLY A 270 -18.38 1.67 -4.11
N ILE A 271 -17.47 1.67 -5.09
CA ILE A 271 -16.27 2.50 -5.20
C ILE A 271 -16.54 3.52 -6.31
N LEU A 272 -16.05 4.75 -6.18
CA LEU A 272 -16.19 5.72 -7.28
C LEU A 272 -15.18 5.44 -8.39
N ASP A 273 -15.54 5.72 -9.64
CA ASP A 273 -14.67 5.59 -10.81
C ASP A 273 -14.24 6.93 -11.38
N VAL A 274 -13.05 6.98 -11.96
CA VAL A 274 -12.51 8.18 -12.62
C VAL A 274 -12.91 8.19 -14.09
N ILE A 275 -13.82 9.10 -14.43
CA ILE A 275 -14.32 9.34 -15.79
C ILE A 275 -13.58 10.53 -16.41
N VAL A 276 -13.01 10.33 -17.60
CA VAL A 276 -12.30 11.36 -18.36
C VAL A 276 -12.55 11.24 -19.86
N ALA A 277 -12.33 12.33 -20.59
CA ALA A 277 -12.50 12.37 -22.03
C ALA A 277 -11.15 12.57 -22.75
N ASP A 278 -10.71 11.60 -23.55
CA ASP A 278 -9.46 11.66 -24.28
C ASP A 278 -9.58 12.50 -25.56
N GLN A 279 -8.91 13.66 -25.56
CA GLN A 279 -8.99 14.65 -26.66
C GLN A 279 -8.40 14.18 -28.01
N SER A 280 -7.72 13.02 -28.06
CA SER A 280 -7.05 12.55 -29.28
C SER A 280 -7.91 11.68 -30.19
N ASN A 281 -9.23 11.87 -30.15
CA ASN A 281 -10.25 11.06 -30.83
C ASN A 281 -10.28 9.59 -30.35
N ARG A 282 -9.72 9.31 -29.17
CA ARG A 282 -9.88 7.98 -28.54
C ARG A 282 -11.23 7.87 -27.84
N GLY A 283 -11.82 8.98 -27.39
CA GLY A 283 -13.17 8.99 -26.80
C GLY A 283 -13.12 8.99 -25.28
N ILE A 284 -13.95 8.18 -24.62
CA ILE A 284 -14.12 8.17 -23.16
C ILE A 284 -13.15 7.17 -22.50
N ALA A 285 -12.72 7.44 -21.27
CA ALA A 285 -12.13 6.44 -20.38
C ALA A 285 -12.77 6.46 -18.99
N VAL A 286 -12.98 5.27 -18.42
CA VAL A 286 -13.47 5.05 -17.06
C VAL A 286 -12.48 4.11 -16.35
N LEU A 287 -11.88 4.61 -15.27
CA LEU A 287 -10.80 3.96 -14.53
C LEU A 287 -11.24 3.69 -13.08
N ASN A 288 -10.80 2.58 -12.51
CA ASN A 288 -10.96 2.36 -11.08
C ASN A 288 -10.15 3.40 -10.30
N SER A 289 -10.78 4.07 -9.33
CA SER A 289 -10.15 5.16 -8.56
C SER A 289 -9.00 4.71 -7.66
N THR A 290 -8.95 3.45 -7.26
CA THR A 290 -7.94 2.97 -6.29
C THR A 290 -6.61 2.64 -6.94
N ASP A 291 -6.61 2.13 -8.18
CA ASP A 291 -5.41 1.62 -8.84
C ASP A 291 -5.22 2.12 -10.29
N GLY A 292 -6.17 2.89 -10.83
CA GLY A 292 -6.12 3.42 -12.19
C GLY A 292 -6.33 2.37 -13.28
N SER A 293 -6.75 1.15 -12.92
CA SER A 293 -7.04 0.09 -13.88
C SER A 293 -8.28 0.43 -14.71
N VAL A 294 -8.33 -0.06 -15.96
CA VAL A 294 -9.49 0.17 -16.83
C VAL A 294 -10.63 -0.76 -16.43
N LEU A 295 -11.83 -0.20 -16.21
CA LEU A 295 -13.00 -1.02 -15.87
C LEU A 295 -13.38 -1.95 -17.01
N THR A 296 -13.66 -3.20 -16.64
CA THR A 296 -14.06 -4.28 -17.57
C THR A 296 -15.44 -4.87 -17.26
N THR A 297 -16.22 -4.21 -16.40
CA THR A 297 -17.54 -4.68 -15.94
C THR A 297 -18.47 -5.03 -17.10
N GLY A 298 -19.12 -6.19 -17.04
CA GLY A 298 -19.91 -6.74 -18.15
C GLY A 298 -19.09 -7.19 -19.38
N GLY A 299 -17.77 -7.34 -19.25
CA GLY A 299 -16.85 -7.74 -20.33
C GLY A 299 -16.46 -6.61 -21.28
N LYS A 300 -16.81 -5.35 -20.98
CA LYS A 300 -16.58 -4.19 -21.86
C LYS A 300 -15.37 -3.39 -21.37
N TYR A 301 -14.36 -3.24 -22.22
CA TYR A 301 -13.18 -2.44 -21.93
C TYR A 301 -13.47 -0.94 -22.08
N ARG A 302 -13.55 -0.21 -20.96
CA ARG A 302 -14.01 1.20 -20.91
C ARG A 302 -12.90 2.22 -21.10
N LYS A 303 -12.06 2.02 -22.12
CA LYS A 303 -11.04 3.00 -22.50
C LYS A 303 -10.89 3.07 -24.01
N GLY A 304 -11.47 4.12 -24.55
CA GLY A 304 -11.47 4.46 -25.96
C GLY A 304 -12.51 3.73 -26.81
N GLY A 305 -12.47 3.94 -28.13
CA GLY A 305 -13.35 3.28 -29.10
C GLY A 305 -14.74 3.92 -29.24
N THR A 306 -15.03 5.02 -28.52
CA THR A 306 -16.32 5.73 -28.61
C THR A 306 -16.32 6.80 -29.72
N ASN A 307 -15.14 7.22 -30.20
CA ASN A 307 -14.95 8.34 -31.13
C ASN A 307 -15.66 9.64 -30.69
N MET A 308 -15.94 9.78 -29.39
CA MET A 308 -16.65 10.93 -28.86
C MET A 308 -15.75 12.18 -28.94
N PRO A 309 -16.26 13.30 -29.51
CA PRO A 309 -15.52 14.55 -29.58
C PRO A 309 -15.42 15.18 -28.19
N ALA A 310 -14.18 15.41 -27.72
CA ALA A 310 -13.92 15.98 -26.40
C ALA A 310 -12.83 17.05 -26.43
N HIS A 311 -13.03 18.14 -25.70
CA HIS A 311 -12.02 19.18 -25.47
C HIS A 311 -12.16 19.85 -24.10
N SER A 312 -13.39 20.17 -23.69
CA SER A 312 -13.69 20.91 -22.46
C SER A 312 -14.50 20.07 -21.48
N GLN A 313 -14.93 20.63 -20.35
CA GLN A 313 -15.61 19.89 -19.28
C GLN A 313 -16.90 19.18 -19.75
N PRO A 314 -16.90 17.82 -19.82
CA PRO A 314 -18.09 17.06 -20.18
C PRO A 314 -19.09 17.03 -19.02
N THR A 315 -20.29 16.56 -19.32
CA THR A 315 -21.39 16.43 -18.36
C THR A 315 -21.74 14.98 -18.11
N VAL A 316 -21.92 14.57 -16.84
CA VAL A 316 -22.32 13.22 -16.47
C VAL A 316 -23.61 13.24 -15.65
N TYR A 317 -24.64 12.54 -16.09
CA TYR A 317 -25.93 12.41 -15.40
C TYR A 317 -26.78 11.28 -16.00
N ASP A 318 -27.64 10.65 -15.20
CA ASP A 318 -28.69 9.71 -15.65
C ASP A 318 -29.85 10.50 -16.29
N ILE A 319 -29.67 10.91 -17.55
CA ILE A 319 -30.56 11.86 -18.23
C ILE A 319 -31.81 11.18 -18.80
N ASP A 320 -31.77 9.87 -19.00
CA ASP A 320 -32.91 9.10 -19.47
C ASP A 320 -33.67 8.34 -18.36
N GLY A 321 -33.10 8.27 -17.16
CA GLY A 321 -33.71 7.70 -15.96
C GLY A 321 -33.65 6.17 -15.93
N ASP A 322 -32.75 5.54 -16.68
CA ASP A 322 -32.58 4.09 -16.71
C ASP A 322 -31.71 3.55 -15.54
N GLY A 323 -31.10 4.45 -14.77
CA GLY A 323 -30.25 4.15 -13.63
C GLY A 323 -28.77 3.96 -14.00
N ASN A 324 -28.38 4.18 -15.25
CA ASN A 324 -26.99 4.28 -15.69
C ASN A 324 -26.61 5.76 -15.88
N LEU A 325 -25.32 6.04 -15.96
CA LEU A 325 -24.83 7.41 -16.13
C LEU A 325 -24.48 7.66 -17.59
N GLU A 326 -24.98 8.74 -18.17
CA GLU A 326 -24.61 9.18 -19.50
C GLU A 326 -23.55 10.28 -19.42
N LEU A 327 -22.59 10.24 -20.33
CA LEU A 327 -21.67 11.34 -20.59
C LEU A 327 -22.14 12.13 -21.82
N ILE A 328 -22.30 13.44 -21.66
CA ILE A 328 -22.72 14.40 -22.67
C ILE A 328 -21.55 15.31 -23.00
N ASP A 329 -21.09 15.29 -24.25
CA ASP A 329 -19.88 16.03 -24.67
C ASP A 329 -19.95 16.48 -26.14
N CYS A 330 -19.16 17.51 -26.45
CA CYS A 330 -18.92 18.00 -27.80
C CYS A 330 -17.55 18.71 -27.89
N ARG A 331 -17.10 19.01 -29.11
CA ARG A 331 -15.84 19.71 -29.36
C ARG A 331 -15.97 20.74 -30.47
N GLU A 332 -15.60 21.99 -30.18
CA GLU A 332 -15.28 23.01 -31.19
C GLU A 332 -16.32 23.12 -32.33
N TYR A 333 -17.61 23.27 -32.00
CA TYR A 333 -18.73 23.30 -32.95
C TYR A 333 -19.09 21.94 -33.59
N SER A 334 -18.88 20.84 -32.87
CA SER A 334 -19.40 19.52 -33.24
C SER A 334 -20.83 19.29 -32.74
N PRO A 335 -21.55 18.30 -33.31
CA PRO A 335 -22.75 17.77 -32.69
C PRO A 335 -22.50 17.32 -31.25
N VAL A 336 -23.52 17.44 -30.39
CA VAL A 336 -23.51 16.93 -29.01
C VAL A 336 -23.76 15.43 -29.04
N ALA A 337 -22.90 14.65 -28.41
CA ALA A 337 -23.08 13.22 -28.22
C ALA A 337 -23.50 12.90 -26.78
N ILE A 338 -24.34 11.89 -26.62
CA ILE A 338 -24.81 11.35 -25.33
C ILE A 338 -24.45 9.86 -25.29
N TRP A 339 -23.70 9.44 -24.29
CA TRP A 339 -23.11 8.10 -24.21
C TRP A 339 -23.28 7.47 -22.83
N ASP A 340 -24.07 6.42 -22.72
CA ASP A 340 -24.17 5.57 -21.53
C ASP A 340 -22.82 4.92 -21.19
N LEU A 341 -22.32 5.22 -19.99
CA LEU A 341 -21.03 4.78 -19.46
C LEU A 341 -21.06 3.32 -18.95
N TYR A 342 -22.22 2.85 -18.49
CA TYR A 342 -22.39 1.48 -18.01
C TYR A 342 -22.57 0.51 -19.16
N GLU A 343 -23.52 0.75 -20.06
CA GLU A 343 -23.71 -0.06 -21.25
C GLU A 343 -22.66 0.23 -22.34
N TRP A 344 -21.84 1.28 -22.19
CA TRP A 344 -20.78 1.62 -23.13
C TRP A 344 -21.30 1.74 -24.57
N LYS A 345 -22.40 2.47 -24.75
CA LYS A 345 -23.13 2.64 -26.03
C LYS A 345 -23.39 4.13 -26.30
N LEU A 346 -23.56 4.47 -27.57
CA LEU A 346 -24.05 5.78 -27.98
C LEU A 346 -25.58 5.79 -27.92
N ASP A 347 -26.17 6.70 -27.15
CA ASP A 347 -27.64 6.83 -27.06
C ASP A 347 -28.18 7.81 -28.09
N ALA A 348 -27.54 8.98 -28.21
CA ALA A 348 -28.01 10.00 -29.13
C ALA A 348 -26.91 10.95 -29.62
N ILE A 349 -27.18 11.55 -30.77
CA ILE A 349 -26.49 12.74 -31.27
C ILE A 349 -27.54 13.83 -31.43
N LEU A 350 -27.43 14.92 -30.67
CA LEU A 350 -28.40 16.01 -30.75
C LEU A 350 -28.19 16.81 -32.05
N PRO A 351 -29.26 17.32 -32.69
CA PRO A 351 -29.20 18.08 -33.94
C PRO A 351 -28.76 19.54 -33.71
N VAL A 352 -27.75 19.76 -32.87
CA VAL A 352 -27.17 21.07 -32.54
C VAL A 352 -25.66 20.96 -32.46
N ASN A 353 -24.97 21.95 -33.02
CA ASN A 353 -23.52 22.06 -32.91
C ASN A 353 -23.18 23.04 -31.80
N CYS A 354 -22.41 22.60 -30.80
CA CYS A 354 -22.01 23.42 -29.66
C CYS A 354 -20.49 23.58 -29.62
N TYR A 355 -20.01 24.73 -29.13
CA TYR A 355 -18.58 24.97 -28.93
C TYR A 355 -18.09 24.33 -27.63
N GLU A 356 -18.90 24.41 -26.57
CA GLU A 356 -18.67 23.80 -25.26
C GLU A 356 -19.77 22.79 -24.93
N PRO A 357 -19.49 21.77 -24.10
CA PRO A 357 -20.46 20.74 -23.73
C PRO A 357 -21.71 21.33 -23.06
N PRO A 358 -22.93 20.92 -23.46
CA PRO A 358 -24.18 21.39 -22.84
C PRO A 358 -24.20 21.21 -21.33
N LYS A 359 -25.04 22.00 -20.65
CA LYS A 359 -25.26 21.91 -19.20
C LYS A 359 -26.67 21.42 -18.91
N LEU A 360 -26.92 21.00 -17.67
CA LEU A 360 -28.21 20.45 -17.25
C LEU A 360 -28.86 21.33 -16.18
N GLY A 361 -30.19 21.40 -16.21
CA GLY A 361 -31.01 22.06 -15.20
C GLY A 361 -32.48 21.97 -15.55
N ASP A 362 -33.37 21.91 -14.55
CA ASP A 362 -34.81 22.02 -14.79
C ASP A 362 -35.13 23.48 -15.12
N VAL A 363 -35.49 23.74 -16.38
CA VAL A 363 -35.96 25.03 -16.89
C VAL A 363 -37.38 24.92 -17.47
N THR A 364 -37.85 23.70 -17.75
CA THR A 364 -39.17 23.44 -18.30
C THR A 364 -40.27 23.33 -17.24
N GLY A 365 -39.92 23.06 -15.98
CA GLY A 365 -40.85 22.88 -14.86
C GLY A 365 -41.46 21.49 -14.77
N ASP A 366 -40.87 20.49 -15.44
CA ASP A 366 -41.37 19.12 -15.42
C ASP A 366 -40.80 18.26 -14.27
N GLY A 367 -39.89 18.84 -13.47
CA GLY A 367 -39.23 18.17 -12.35
C GLY A 367 -38.09 17.24 -12.76
N LYS A 368 -37.69 17.23 -14.04
CA LYS A 368 -36.53 16.53 -14.57
C LYS A 368 -35.49 17.53 -15.06
N LEU A 369 -34.25 17.07 -15.24
CA LEU A 369 -33.19 17.92 -15.78
C LEU A 369 -33.30 18.01 -17.30
N ASP A 370 -33.22 19.23 -17.82
CA ASP A 370 -33.22 19.51 -19.25
C ASP A 370 -31.79 19.73 -19.78
N ILE A 371 -31.53 19.38 -21.04
CA ILE A 371 -30.26 19.67 -21.71
C ILE A 371 -30.31 21.08 -22.28
N ILE A 372 -29.42 21.94 -21.79
CA ILE A 372 -29.26 23.34 -22.21
C ILE A 372 -28.05 23.43 -23.13
N ALA A 373 -28.31 23.38 -24.43
CA ALA A 373 -27.29 23.47 -25.46
C ALA A 373 -27.22 24.91 -26.00
N VAL A 374 -26.03 25.52 -25.97
CA VAL A 374 -25.83 26.91 -26.43
C VAL A 374 -24.88 26.92 -27.62
N ASN A 375 -25.24 27.64 -28.69
CA ASN A 375 -24.38 27.78 -29.87
C ASN A 375 -24.14 29.23 -30.32
N ASP A 376 -23.21 29.91 -29.65
CA ASP A 376 -22.74 31.26 -29.99
C ASP A 376 -23.80 32.37 -29.80
N THR A 377 -24.94 32.29 -30.51
CA THR A 377 -26.01 33.30 -30.53
C THR A 377 -27.40 32.75 -30.19
N ARG A 378 -27.51 31.47 -29.83
CA ARG A 378 -28.77 30.76 -29.56
C ARG A 378 -28.68 29.78 -28.39
N ILE A 379 -29.81 29.58 -27.71
CA ILE A 379 -30.02 28.53 -26.69
C ILE A 379 -31.04 27.52 -27.25
N TYR A 380 -30.82 26.24 -26.99
CA TYR A 380 -31.72 25.13 -27.31
C TYR A 380 -31.95 24.31 -26.04
N ILE A 381 -33.21 23.96 -25.76
CA ILE A 381 -33.61 23.14 -24.63
C ILE A 381 -34.12 21.80 -25.14
N PHE A 382 -33.50 20.70 -24.70
CA PHE A 382 -33.93 19.34 -25.01
C PHE A 382 -34.38 18.60 -23.76
N THR A 383 -35.42 17.79 -23.88
CA THR A 383 -35.92 16.90 -22.82
C THR A 383 -35.89 15.45 -23.29
N TYR A 384 -35.64 14.50 -22.39
CA TYR A 384 -35.80 13.08 -22.71
C TYR A 384 -37.27 12.67 -22.68
N ASN A 385 -37.73 12.05 -23.77
CA ASN A 385 -39.09 11.57 -23.93
C ASN A 385 -39.13 10.05 -23.80
N ASN A 386 -39.55 9.55 -22.64
CA ASN A 386 -39.67 8.12 -22.35
C ASN A 386 -40.56 7.36 -23.35
N SER A 387 -41.53 8.02 -24.00
CA SER A 387 -42.44 7.36 -24.93
C SER A 387 -41.80 7.07 -26.28
N SER A 388 -40.95 7.97 -26.77
CA SER A 388 -40.23 7.82 -28.04
C SER A 388 -38.78 7.36 -27.87
N GLN A 389 -38.29 7.27 -26.62
CA GLN A 389 -36.88 7.00 -26.29
C GLN A 389 -35.94 7.94 -27.06
N SER A 390 -36.29 9.23 -27.09
CA SER A 390 -35.58 10.26 -27.85
C SER A 390 -35.42 11.56 -27.06
N TYR A 391 -34.41 12.33 -27.42
CA TYR A 391 -34.18 13.68 -26.90
C TYR A 391 -34.84 14.70 -27.82
N ASP A 392 -35.93 15.29 -27.37
CA ASP A 392 -36.77 16.17 -28.17
C ASP A 392 -36.42 17.65 -27.91
N LEU A 393 -36.25 18.45 -28.97
CA LEU A 393 -36.09 19.90 -28.86
C LEU A 393 -37.43 20.53 -28.48
N VAL A 394 -37.54 21.07 -27.26
CA VAL A 394 -38.79 21.65 -26.74
C VAL A 394 -38.82 23.17 -26.79
N TYR A 395 -37.66 23.84 -26.81
CA TYR A 395 -37.58 25.31 -26.86
C TYR A 395 -36.27 25.82 -27.47
N SER A 396 -36.29 27.05 -28.00
CA SER A 396 -35.06 27.75 -28.39
C SER A 396 -35.21 29.27 -28.30
N VAL A 397 -34.09 29.94 -27.99
CA VAL A 397 -33.95 31.40 -27.95
C VAL A 397 -32.89 31.82 -28.96
N SER A 398 -33.09 32.96 -29.63
CA SER A 398 -32.12 33.51 -30.58
C SER A 398 -31.88 35.00 -30.35
N GLY A 399 -30.80 35.52 -30.92
CA GLY A 399 -30.45 36.94 -30.82
C GLY A 399 -29.58 37.28 -29.60
N LEU A 400 -28.80 36.30 -29.11
CA LEU A 400 -27.78 36.55 -28.09
C LEU A 400 -26.53 37.20 -28.71
N ASP A 401 -25.70 37.81 -27.86
CA ASP A 401 -24.44 38.42 -28.28
C ASP A 401 -23.41 37.32 -28.57
N TRP A 402 -22.57 37.55 -29.58
CA TRP A 402 -21.58 36.56 -30.02
C TRP A 402 -20.72 36.06 -28.87
N GLY A 403 -20.50 34.76 -28.80
CA GLY A 403 -19.66 34.05 -27.86
C GLY A 403 -20.40 33.46 -26.68
N CYS A 404 -21.73 33.28 -26.75
CA CYS A 404 -22.46 32.47 -25.76
C CYS A 404 -22.16 31.00 -26.00
N ASN A 405 -21.23 30.43 -25.24
CA ASN A 405 -20.89 29.01 -25.28
C ASN A 405 -21.28 28.40 -23.92
N ALA A 406 -21.48 27.08 -23.84
CA ALA A 406 -22.17 26.37 -22.75
C ALA A 406 -21.46 26.38 -21.38
N PHE A 407 -21.25 27.57 -20.82
CA PHE A 407 -20.99 27.85 -19.42
C PHE A 407 -22.19 28.63 -18.89
N THR A 408 -23.20 27.90 -18.41
CA THR A 408 -24.49 28.45 -17.97
C THR A 408 -24.80 28.04 -16.54
N LEU A 409 -25.55 28.89 -15.83
CA LEU A 409 -26.01 28.65 -14.46
C LEU A 409 -27.55 28.62 -14.48
N VAL A 410 -28.18 27.48 -14.21
CA VAL A 410 -29.57 27.31 -13.76
C VAL A 410 -29.71 27.33 -12.23
N GLN A 411 -30.23 28.40 -11.63
CA GLN A 411 -30.40 28.54 -10.17
C GLN A 411 -31.43 29.64 -9.84
N ASP A 412 -32.16 29.47 -8.73
CA ASP A 412 -32.98 30.52 -8.11
C ASP A 412 -32.09 31.63 -7.54
N VAL A 413 -31.92 32.72 -8.29
CA VAL A 413 -31.05 33.86 -7.95
C VAL A 413 -31.84 35.08 -7.50
N ASP A 414 -33.17 35.05 -7.51
CA ASP A 414 -33.99 36.17 -7.04
C ASP A 414 -34.89 35.83 -5.83
N GLY A 415 -34.95 34.55 -5.45
CA GLY A 415 -35.66 34.03 -4.29
C GLY A 415 -37.15 33.81 -4.51
N ASP A 416 -37.62 33.71 -5.76
CA ASP A 416 -39.03 33.48 -6.07
C ASP A 416 -39.45 32.01 -6.04
N GLY A 417 -38.50 31.09 -5.90
CA GLY A 417 -38.72 29.64 -5.84
C GLY A 417 -38.78 28.95 -7.20
N LEU A 418 -38.42 29.66 -8.28
CA LEU A 418 -38.14 29.11 -9.60
C LEU A 418 -36.65 29.27 -9.93
N ASN A 419 -36.12 28.44 -10.82
CA ASN A 419 -34.76 28.60 -11.30
C ASN A 419 -34.70 29.70 -12.38
N GLU A 420 -33.65 30.51 -12.39
CA GLU A 420 -33.24 31.32 -13.54
C GLU A 420 -32.18 30.61 -14.36
N LEU A 421 -32.13 30.88 -15.67
CA LEU A 421 -31.01 30.53 -16.54
C LEU A 421 -30.14 31.76 -16.80
N ILE A 422 -28.88 31.71 -16.37
CA ILE A 422 -27.85 32.72 -16.58
C ILE A 422 -26.90 32.25 -17.67
N VAL A 423 -26.64 33.11 -18.65
CA VAL A 423 -25.76 32.84 -19.79
C VAL A 423 -24.76 33.98 -19.96
N THR A 424 -23.47 33.64 -19.96
CA THR A 424 -22.39 34.57 -20.24
C THR A 424 -21.92 34.46 -21.69
N SER A 425 -21.29 35.52 -22.19
CA SER A 425 -20.85 35.64 -23.57
C SER A 425 -19.40 36.12 -23.63
N MET A 426 -18.59 35.59 -24.55
CA MET A 426 -17.26 36.16 -24.87
C MET A 426 -17.38 37.59 -25.45
N GLY A 427 -18.56 37.98 -25.93
CA GLY A 427 -18.93 39.37 -26.24
C GLY A 427 -19.06 40.27 -25.01
N GLY A 428 -19.07 39.68 -23.82
CA GLY A 428 -19.13 40.32 -22.52
C GLY A 428 -20.54 40.60 -22.01
N THR A 429 -21.56 40.06 -22.68
CA THR A 429 -22.96 40.22 -22.26
C THR A 429 -23.35 39.11 -21.27
N ILE A 430 -24.05 39.48 -20.21
CA ILE A 430 -24.62 38.56 -19.22
C ILE A 430 -26.14 38.60 -19.38
N TYR A 431 -26.76 37.45 -19.57
CA TYR A 431 -28.21 37.31 -19.68
C TYR A 431 -28.73 36.56 -18.46
N CYS A 432 -29.91 36.96 -17.98
CA CYS A 432 -30.70 36.20 -17.01
C CYS A 432 -32.10 35.97 -17.59
N PHE A 433 -32.57 34.73 -17.53
CA PHE A 433 -33.88 34.32 -18.01
C PHE A 433 -34.68 33.70 -16.86
N ASP A 434 -35.92 34.16 -16.68
CA ASP A 434 -36.91 33.44 -15.88
C ASP A 434 -37.23 32.10 -16.55
N THR A 435 -37.39 31.05 -15.75
CA THR A 435 -37.78 29.72 -16.21
C THR A 435 -39.05 29.22 -15.51
N LEU A 436 -39.55 28.05 -15.92
CA LEU A 436 -40.66 27.37 -15.23
C LEU A 436 -40.18 26.32 -14.22
N GLY A 437 -38.88 26.04 -14.18
CA GLY A 437 -38.25 25.05 -13.31
C GLY A 437 -38.41 25.44 -11.85
N LEU A 438 -38.93 24.53 -11.02
CA LEU A 438 -38.98 24.77 -9.58
C LEU A 438 -37.56 24.73 -9.01
N THR A 439 -37.30 25.54 -7.98
CA THR A 439 -36.11 25.33 -7.16
C THR A 439 -36.25 23.99 -6.44
N PRO A 440 -35.44 22.95 -6.75
CA PRO A 440 -35.43 21.73 -5.97
C PRO A 440 -35.17 22.05 -4.50
N THR A 441 -35.64 21.18 -3.62
CA THR A 441 -35.32 21.24 -2.19
C THR A 441 -34.67 19.91 -1.83
N PRO A 442 -33.34 19.89 -1.57
CA PRO A 442 -32.43 21.05 -1.48
C PRO A 442 -32.18 21.77 -2.82
N ARG A 443 -31.89 23.09 -2.74
CA ARG A 443 -31.69 24.04 -3.87
C ARG A 443 -30.64 23.57 -4.86
N PRO A 444 -30.68 24.00 -6.15
CA PRO A 444 -29.65 23.75 -7.13
C PRO A 444 -28.64 24.92 -7.36
N ARG A 445 -27.31 24.74 -7.28
CA ARG A 445 -26.25 25.62 -7.77
C ARG A 445 -25.61 25.06 -9.04
N SER A 446 -25.81 25.76 -10.13
CA SER A 446 -25.30 25.40 -11.44
C SER A 446 -23.94 26.05 -11.75
N GLY A 447 -23.33 25.63 -12.86
CA GLY A 447 -22.19 26.31 -13.43
C GLY A 447 -21.15 25.36 -13.99
N ILE A 448 -20.60 24.45 -13.18
CA ILE A 448 -19.47 23.59 -13.58
C ILE A 448 -19.49 22.31 -12.74
N GLN A 449 -19.48 21.14 -13.39
CA GLN A 449 -19.80 19.85 -12.77
C GLN A 449 -18.53 19.13 -12.28
N PHE A 450 -18.21 19.31 -10.99
CA PHE A 450 -17.07 18.69 -10.30
C PHE A 450 -17.54 17.78 -9.16
N TYR A 451 -16.75 16.76 -8.83
CA TYR A 451 -16.93 15.93 -7.62
C TYR A 451 -16.17 16.49 -6.39
N SER A 452 -15.83 17.78 -6.39
CA SER A 452 -15.01 18.40 -5.33
C SER A 452 -15.67 19.59 -4.64
N GLU A 453 -16.98 19.57 -4.39
CA GLU A 453 -17.66 20.74 -3.81
C GLU A 453 -18.73 20.40 -2.76
N TYR A 454 -18.55 20.93 -1.56
CA TYR A 454 -19.62 21.19 -0.62
C TYR A 454 -20.42 22.41 -1.09
N ARG A 455 -21.26 22.26 -2.13
CA ARG A 455 -22.08 23.37 -2.64
C ARG A 455 -23.48 22.93 -2.98
N TRP A 456 -24.45 23.59 -2.38
CA TRP A 456 -25.85 23.20 -2.43
C TRP A 456 -26.45 23.50 -3.81
N GLY A 457 -26.27 22.55 -4.74
CA GLY A 457 -27.37 22.13 -5.60
C GLY A 457 -27.21 21.79 -7.10
N ALA A 458 -28.17 21.05 -7.68
CA ALA A 458 -28.29 20.42 -9.02
C ALA A 458 -27.31 20.75 -10.17
N ALA A 459 -26.84 19.74 -10.92
CA ALA A 459 -27.14 18.31 -10.83
C ALA A 459 -26.25 17.62 -9.78
N VAL A 460 -26.92 16.97 -8.83
CA VAL A 460 -26.39 16.12 -7.75
C VAL A 460 -25.51 16.85 -6.72
N TYR A 461 -26.11 17.21 -5.58
CA TYR A 461 -25.38 17.26 -4.31
C TYR A 461 -24.86 15.85 -4.03
N VAL A 462 -23.59 15.60 -4.33
CA VAL A 462 -22.83 14.50 -3.74
C VAL A 462 -21.75 15.19 -2.92
N PRO A 463 -21.89 15.30 -1.58
CA PRO A 463 -20.70 15.62 -0.78
C PRO A 463 -19.61 14.66 -1.25
N PRO A 464 -18.34 15.09 -1.42
CA PRO A 464 -17.26 14.20 -1.80
C PRO A 464 -17.43 12.92 -1.00
N PRO A 465 -17.51 11.75 -1.66
CA PRO A 465 -17.93 10.48 -1.05
C PRO A 465 -17.28 10.36 0.32
N THR A 466 -18.03 10.68 1.38
CA THR A 466 -17.50 10.57 2.72
C THR A 466 -18.01 9.28 3.31
N PRO A 467 -17.22 8.62 4.15
CA PRO A 467 -17.66 7.38 4.76
C PRO A 467 -19.00 7.57 5.47
N LEU A 468 -20.06 6.89 5.02
CA LEU A 468 -21.39 6.88 5.67
C LEU A 468 -21.36 6.24 7.08
N LYS A 469 -20.22 5.69 7.46
CA LYS A 469 -19.89 5.11 8.76
C LYS A 469 -18.83 6.01 9.41
N PRO A 470 -18.83 6.18 10.74
CA PRO A 470 -17.74 6.86 11.43
C PRO A 470 -16.37 6.30 11.05
N VAL A 471 -15.37 7.11 10.86
CA VAL A 471 -14.00 6.67 10.61
C VAL A 471 -13.25 6.54 11.93
N ILE A 472 -12.34 5.56 12.01
CA ILE A 472 -11.43 5.34 13.14
C ILE A 472 -10.01 5.30 12.60
N ILE A 473 -9.19 6.26 13.00
CA ILE A 473 -7.80 6.47 12.58
C ILE A 473 -6.90 6.80 13.79
N ASP A 474 -5.60 6.96 13.56
CA ASP A 474 -4.58 7.32 14.58
C ASP A 474 -4.59 6.43 15.83
N GLU A 475 -4.65 5.11 15.66
CA GLU A 475 -4.67 4.21 16.81
C GLU A 475 -3.35 4.25 17.61
N GLN A 476 -3.46 4.23 18.94
CA GLN A 476 -2.34 4.07 19.85
C GLN A 476 -2.68 3.01 20.91
N PRO A 477 -1.75 2.09 21.26
CA PRO A 477 -0.54 1.79 20.50
C PRO A 477 -0.85 1.41 19.05
N LEU A 478 0.04 1.78 18.12
CA LEU A 478 -0.10 1.46 16.69
C LEU A 478 -0.38 -0.03 16.47
N ASP A 479 -1.21 -0.37 15.48
CA ASP A 479 -1.48 -1.78 15.19
C ASP A 479 -0.20 -2.54 14.85
N ASN A 480 -0.07 -3.76 15.39
CA ASN A 480 1.12 -4.60 15.31
C ASN A 480 2.37 -4.01 15.99
N SER A 481 2.23 -2.95 16.79
CA SER A 481 3.34 -2.45 17.61
C SER A 481 3.78 -3.50 18.63
N ILE A 482 5.06 -3.50 18.94
CA ILE A 482 5.67 -4.45 19.88
C ILE A 482 6.47 -3.69 20.93
N ASN A 483 6.90 -4.37 22.00
CA ASN A 483 7.58 -3.78 23.15
C ASN A 483 6.87 -2.58 23.73
N GLN A 484 5.54 -2.62 23.71
CA GLN A 484 4.76 -1.62 24.39
C GLN A 484 4.94 -1.75 25.89
N ALA A 485 4.98 -0.61 26.58
CA ALA A 485 4.94 -0.58 28.02
C ALA A 485 3.73 -1.38 28.52
N PHE A 486 3.86 -1.98 29.71
CA PHE A 486 2.73 -2.65 30.33
C PHE A 486 1.59 -1.67 30.55
N ASN A 487 0.36 -2.13 30.35
CA ASN A 487 -0.84 -1.36 30.57
C ASN A 487 -0.87 -0.01 29.80
N PRO A 488 -0.69 -0.02 28.47
CA PRO A 488 -0.71 1.22 27.72
C PRO A 488 -2.14 1.81 27.66
N THR A 489 -2.24 3.13 27.55
CA THR A 489 -3.50 3.78 27.21
C THR A 489 -3.81 3.52 25.74
N LEU A 490 -4.99 2.96 25.48
CA LEU A 490 -5.50 2.76 24.12
C LEU A 490 -6.15 4.06 23.67
N SER A 491 -5.92 4.52 22.44
CA SER A 491 -6.64 5.67 21.89
C SER A 491 -6.85 5.56 20.39
N VAL A 492 -7.87 6.23 19.89
CA VAL A 492 -8.11 6.44 18.46
C VAL A 492 -8.68 7.83 18.24
N ARG A 493 -8.45 8.39 17.05
CA ARG A 493 -9.24 9.52 16.53
C ARG A 493 -10.46 8.96 15.80
N VAL A 494 -11.62 9.53 16.09
CA VAL A 494 -12.85 9.23 15.36
C VAL A 494 -13.41 10.48 14.70
N LYS A 495 -13.94 10.30 13.49
CA LYS A 495 -14.54 11.36 12.68
C LYS A 495 -15.85 10.84 12.09
N ASN A 496 -16.92 11.61 12.18
CA ASN A 496 -18.13 11.42 11.39
C ASN A 496 -18.23 12.57 10.41
N PHE A 497 -18.01 12.28 9.13
CA PHE A 497 -18.04 13.29 8.08
C PHE A 497 -19.43 13.85 7.77
N GLN A 498 -20.50 13.24 8.31
CA GLN A 498 -21.85 13.79 8.26
C GLN A 498 -22.12 14.77 9.42
N GLY A 499 -21.20 14.91 10.38
CA GLY A 499 -21.37 15.74 11.57
C GLY A 499 -22.30 15.13 12.64
N ASN A 500 -22.74 13.88 12.45
CA ASN A 500 -23.65 13.20 13.37
C ASN A 500 -22.95 12.84 14.69
N LYS A 501 -23.72 12.79 15.77
CA LYS A 501 -23.22 12.29 17.06
C LYS A 501 -22.95 10.78 16.98
N MET A 502 -21.92 10.34 17.70
CA MET A 502 -21.47 8.95 17.70
C MET A 502 -21.47 8.31 19.10
N ASN A 503 -21.48 6.98 19.15
CA ASN A 503 -21.15 6.19 20.34
C ASN A 503 -19.90 5.36 20.04
N ILE A 504 -18.87 5.45 20.89
CA ILE A 504 -17.63 4.68 20.77
C ILE A 504 -17.46 3.73 21.95
N THR A 505 -17.03 2.50 21.69
CA THR A 505 -16.74 1.49 22.72
C THR A 505 -15.39 0.83 22.46
N PHE A 506 -14.50 0.94 23.45
CA PHE A 506 -13.23 0.22 23.53
C PHE A 506 -13.44 -1.13 24.22
N ARG A 507 -12.84 -2.18 23.67
CA ARG A 507 -12.84 -3.52 24.26
C ARG A 507 -11.45 -4.14 24.21
N THR A 508 -11.20 -5.13 25.05
CA THR A 508 -9.99 -5.96 24.99
C THR A 508 -10.29 -7.42 25.19
N ASN A 509 -9.40 -8.30 24.73
CA ASN A 509 -9.41 -9.72 25.05
C ASN A 509 -8.37 -10.14 26.12
N ALA A 510 -7.78 -9.19 26.86
CA ALA A 510 -6.69 -9.45 27.79
C ALA A 510 -6.98 -10.52 28.86
N SER A 511 -8.25 -10.68 29.28
CA SER A 511 -8.68 -11.71 30.22
C SER A 511 -8.93 -13.09 29.59
N GLY A 512 -8.76 -13.23 28.27
CA GLY A 512 -9.09 -14.42 27.49
C GLY A 512 -10.50 -14.39 26.86
N ALA A 513 -11.31 -13.37 27.16
CA ALA A 513 -12.60 -13.10 26.52
C ALA A 513 -12.73 -11.59 26.26
N TRP A 514 -13.56 -11.20 25.28
CA TRP A 514 -13.76 -9.79 24.93
C TRP A 514 -14.58 -9.03 25.98
N GLU A 515 -13.96 -8.11 26.69
CA GLU A 515 -14.56 -7.26 27.73
C GLU A 515 -14.54 -5.79 27.33
N ASN A 516 -15.54 -5.02 27.79
CA ASN A 516 -15.59 -3.58 27.55
C ASN A 516 -14.63 -2.86 28.51
N LEU A 517 -13.78 -1.99 27.96
CA LEU A 517 -12.90 -1.13 28.73
C LEU A 517 -13.54 0.22 29.03
N GLN A 518 -14.10 0.85 28.00
CA GLN A 518 -14.64 2.20 28.09
C GLN A 518 -15.68 2.43 26.98
N THR A 519 -16.76 3.14 27.29
CA THR A 519 -17.76 3.58 26.32
C THR A 519 -18.02 5.07 26.49
N TYR A 520 -17.99 5.82 25.38
CA TYR A 520 -18.46 7.21 25.34
C TYR A 520 -19.70 7.30 24.46
N ASN A 521 -20.72 8.02 24.94
CA ASN A 521 -21.99 8.18 24.25
C ASN A 521 -22.21 9.63 23.82
N ASN A 522 -22.92 9.83 22.71
CA ASN A 522 -23.26 11.16 22.17
C ASN A 522 -22.03 12.06 21.95
N ILE A 523 -20.94 11.47 21.49
CA ILE A 523 -19.67 12.16 21.26
C ILE A 523 -19.60 12.78 19.86
N THR A 524 -18.73 13.78 19.70
CA THR A 524 -18.36 14.39 18.41
C THR A 524 -17.03 13.84 17.93
N ASP A 525 -16.55 14.35 16.80
CA ASP A 525 -15.20 14.13 16.32
C ASP A 525 -14.15 14.44 17.41
N GLY A 526 -13.06 13.67 17.41
CA GLY A 526 -11.97 13.87 18.37
C GLY A 526 -11.21 12.59 18.71
N VAL A 527 -10.27 12.71 19.65
CA VAL A 527 -9.47 11.59 20.16
C VAL A 527 -10.09 11.05 21.44
N TYR A 528 -10.40 9.75 21.45
CA TYR A 528 -10.94 9.04 22.61
C TYR A 528 -9.97 7.96 23.06
N SER A 529 -9.96 7.68 24.36
CA SER A 529 -9.01 6.74 24.94
C SER A 529 -9.62 5.83 26.00
N ALA A 530 -8.92 4.73 26.30
CA ALA A 530 -9.26 3.79 27.35
C ALA A 530 -7.98 3.33 28.06
N ASN A 531 -7.95 3.47 29.38
CA ASN A 531 -6.84 2.96 30.20
C ASN A 531 -6.95 1.45 30.36
N THR A 532 -5.81 0.78 30.52
CA THR A 532 -5.73 -0.68 30.67
C THR A 532 -5.02 -1.03 31.98
N ASN A 533 -5.38 -2.15 32.61
CA ASN A 533 -4.81 -2.56 33.91
C ASN A 533 -4.33 -4.03 33.92
N ASN A 534 -4.69 -4.80 32.90
CA ASN A 534 -4.50 -6.26 32.79
C ASN A 534 -3.73 -6.66 31.53
N MET A 535 -3.05 -5.71 30.88
CA MET A 535 -2.19 -5.91 29.70
C MET A 535 -0.72 -5.83 30.11
N ASN A 536 -0.31 -6.69 31.04
CA ASN A 536 0.95 -6.54 31.79
C ASN A 536 1.81 -7.82 31.87
N LYS A 537 1.46 -8.86 31.11
CA LYS A 537 2.31 -10.06 30.99
C LYS A 537 3.42 -9.82 29.96
N PRO A 538 4.70 -10.06 30.28
CA PRO A 538 5.80 -9.91 29.33
C PRO A 538 5.60 -10.72 28.04
N GLY A 539 6.11 -10.20 26.91
CA GLY A 539 6.11 -10.86 25.60
C GLY A 539 4.70 -11.17 25.03
N THR A 540 3.64 -10.73 25.70
CA THR A 540 2.27 -11.15 25.38
C THR A 540 1.62 -10.20 24.38
N THR A 541 1.07 -10.76 23.31
CA THR A 541 0.21 -10.01 22.38
C THR A 541 -1.19 -9.83 22.95
N TYR A 542 -1.60 -8.59 23.16
CA TYR A 542 -2.95 -8.21 23.52
C TYR A 542 -3.70 -7.68 22.31
N TYR A 543 -4.99 -7.98 22.25
CA TYR A 543 -5.88 -7.43 21.24
C TYR A 543 -6.85 -6.46 21.90
N TRP A 544 -7.15 -5.40 21.19
CA TRP A 544 -8.17 -4.44 21.57
C TRP A 544 -8.98 -4.05 20.35
N SER A 545 -10.20 -3.58 20.57
CA SER A 545 -11.08 -3.21 19.48
C SER A 545 -11.81 -1.93 19.81
N VAL A 546 -12.12 -1.18 18.77
CA VAL A 546 -12.98 -0.01 18.86
C VAL A 546 -14.17 -0.22 17.95
N ASN A 547 -15.37 -0.06 18.51
CA ASN A 547 -16.60 0.07 17.73
C ASN A 547 -17.08 1.51 17.84
N CYS A 548 -17.27 2.21 16.71
CA CYS A 548 -17.84 3.54 16.65
C CYS A 548 -19.12 3.51 15.82
N THR A 549 -20.24 3.97 16.37
CA THR A 549 -21.57 3.91 15.74
C THR A 549 -22.15 5.31 15.61
N ASP A 550 -22.55 5.69 14.40
CA ASP A 550 -23.37 6.86 14.13
C ASP A 550 -24.78 6.63 14.71
N ILE A 551 -25.22 7.57 15.55
CA ILE A 551 -26.48 7.45 16.29
C ILE A 551 -27.70 7.62 15.38
N GLU A 552 -27.59 8.46 14.37
CA GLU A 552 -28.71 8.83 13.50
C GLU A 552 -28.94 7.80 12.41
N THR A 553 -27.86 7.33 11.79
CA THR A 553 -27.93 6.36 10.68
C THR A 553 -27.85 4.91 11.15
N GLY A 554 -27.35 4.67 12.37
CA GLY A 554 -27.07 3.33 12.90
C GLY A 554 -25.89 2.62 12.21
N LYS A 555 -25.18 3.30 11.30
CA LYS A 555 -23.97 2.77 10.65
C LYS A 555 -22.81 2.78 11.63
N TRP A 556 -21.92 1.80 11.53
CA TRP A 556 -20.81 1.65 12.47
C TRP A 556 -19.54 1.19 11.78
N THR A 557 -18.42 1.54 12.40
CA THR A 557 -17.09 1.05 12.06
C THR A 557 -16.52 0.31 13.25
N PHE A 558 -15.91 -0.82 12.94
CA PHE A 558 -15.23 -1.65 13.93
C PHE A 558 -13.85 -2.01 13.45
N LYS A 559 -12.89 -1.76 14.31
CA LYS A 559 -11.48 -2.09 14.08
C LYS A 559 -10.99 -2.94 15.24
N ILE A 560 -10.18 -3.94 14.93
CA ILE A 560 -9.41 -4.71 15.88
C ILE A 560 -7.94 -4.36 15.65
N TYR A 561 -7.25 -4.07 16.74
CA TYR A 561 -5.84 -3.78 16.78
C TYR A 561 -5.14 -4.76 17.72
N LYS A 562 -3.83 -4.92 17.58
CA LYS A 562 -3.01 -5.70 18.50
C LYS A 562 -1.67 -5.03 18.77
N PHE A 563 -1.14 -5.28 19.96
CA PHE A 563 0.24 -4.94 20.30
C PHE A 563 0.86 -6.01 21.18
N THR A 564 2.19 -6.10 21.21
CA THR A 564 2.95 -6.99 22.11
C THR A 564 3.65 -6.16 23.17
N THR A 565 3.50 -6.53 24.44
CA THR A 565 4.21 -5.89 25.56
C THR A 565 5.70 -6.22 25.57
N LEU A 566 6.49 -5.47 26.35
CA LEU A 566 7.91 -5.76 26.63
C LEU A 566 8.15 -7.25 26.93
N SER A 567 9.14 -7.86 26.27
CA SER A 567 9.59 -9.25 26.49
C SER A 567 10.69 -9.32 27.57
N ASN A 568 10.87 -10.48 28.19
CA ASN A 568 11.97 -10.70 29.14
C ASN A 568 13.19 -11.26 28.38
N PRO A 569 14.39 -10.68 28.53
CA PRO A 569 15.55 -11.20 27.82
C PRO A 569 15.87 -12.66 28.13
N PRO A 570 16.35 -13.42 27.13
CA PRO A 570 16.69 -14.81 27.30
C PRO A 570 17.89 -14.93 28.25
N THR A 571 17.93 -16.02 29.02
CA THR A 571 19.01 -16.29 29.97
C THR A 571 19.80 -17.52 29.54
N HIS A 572 21.11 -17.53 29.84
CA HIS A 572 21.98 -18.66 29.53
C HIS A 572 23.09 -18.86 30.56
N GLU A 573 23.62 -20.08 30.65
CA GLU A 573 24.86 -20.37 31.40
C GLU A 573 26.13 -19.97 30.62
N ASN A 574 27.30 -20.11 31.25
CA ASN A 574 28.56 -19.84 30.56
C ASN A 574 28.73 -20.82 29.36
N PRO A 575 29.07 -20.31 28.17
CA PRO A 575 29.39 -21.17 27.03
C PRO A 575 30.58 -22.07 27.30
N THR A 576 30.66 -23.20 26.61
CA THR A 576 31.79 -24.13 26.70
C THR A 576 32.54 -24.17 25.38
N LEU A 577 33.86 -23.96 25.47
CA LEU A 577 34.81 -24.07 24.37
C LEU A 577 35.64 -25.34 24.55
N ILE A 578 35.65 -26.21 23.54
CA ILE A 578 36.44 -27.45 23.51
C ILE A 578 37.37 -27.49 22.30
N LEU A 579 38.47 -28.23 22.41
CA LEU A 579 39.28 -28.64 21.28
C LEU A 579 38.85 -30.06 20.88
N ASP A 580 38.22 -30.20 19.72
CA ASP A 580 37.79 -31.50 19.22
C ASP A 580 39.00 -32.36 18.86
N SER A 581 39.13 -33.49 19.54
CA SER A 581 40.23 -34.43 19.32
C SER A 581 40.25 -35.04 17.91
N ALA A 582 39.10 -35.16 17.23
CA ALA A 582 39.01 -35.81 15.94
C ALA A 582 39.39 -34.86 14.78
N THR A 583 38.79 -33.67 14.74
CA THR A 583 39.02 -32.70 13.66
C THR A 583 40.14 -31.70 13.99
N GLY A 584 40.41 -31.47 15.27
CA GLY A 584 41.24 -30.38 15.75
C GLY A 584 40.50 -29.04 15.85
N ASN A 585 39.21 -28.98 15.48
CA ASN A 585 38.43 -27.75 15.54
C ASN A 585 38.28 -27.26 16.98
N LEU A 586 38.33 -25.95 17.18
CA LEU A 586 37.80 -25.34 18.39
C LEU A 586 36.29 -25.20 18.21
N ILE A 587 35.50 -25.77 19.13
CA ILE A 587 34.03 -25.74 19.07
C ILE A 587 33.51 -25.02 20.30
N CYS A 588 32.79 -23.93 20.09
CA CYS A 588 32.05 -23.24 21.14
C CYS A 588 30.57 -23.64 21.08
N SER A 589 30.00 -23.99 22.23
CA SER A 589 28.58 -24.37 22.37
C SER A 589 27.96 -23.63 23.54
N ASN A 590 26.70 -23.21 23.39
CA ASN A 590 25.93 -22.69 24.52
C ASN A 590 25.35 -23.86 25.34
N GLN A 591 25.38 -23.79 26.67
CA GLN A 591 25.06 -24.93 27.54
C GLN A 591 23.59 -25.00 27.96
N SER A 592 22.92 -23.86 28.07
CA SER A 592 21.49 -23.76 28.36
C SER A 592 20.97 -22.41 27.87
N THR A 593 19.83 -22.39 27.19
CA THR A 593 19.08 -21.17 26.92
C THR A 593 17.68 -21.33 27.47
N THR A 594 17.28 -20.42 28.34
CA THR A 594 15.92 -20.36 28.86
C THR A 594 15.35 -18.99 28.56
N ASP A 595 14.31 -18.99 27.76
CA ASP A 595 13.46 -17.85 27.52
C ASP A 595 12.26 -17.90 28.49
N HIS A 596 11.89 -16.77 29.08
CA HIS A 596 10.86 -16.74 30.11
C HIS A 596 9.45 -16.83 29.52
N ASP A 597 9.29 -16.38 28.28
CA ASP A 597 8.07 -16.23 27.50
C ASP A 597 7.88 -17.36 26.49
N GLY A 598 8.93 -18.15 26.24
CA GLY A 598 8.92 -19.33 25.38
C GLY A 598 9.31 -19.04 23.93
N ASP A 599 9.90 -17.88 23.68
CA ASP A 599 10.37 -17.47 22.36
C ASP A 599 11.58 -18.28 21.88
N LYS A 600 11.75 -18.31 20.56
CA LYS A 600 12.86 -19.03 19.94
C LYS A 600 14.17 -18.28 20.16
N VAL A 601 15.03 -18.83 21.01
CA VAL A 601 16.36 -18.28 21.26
C VAL A 601 17.35 -18.69 20.17
N ILE A 602 18.11 -17.72 19.72
CA ILE A 602 19.27 -17.82 18.84
C ILE A 602 20.51 -17.37 19.62
N ASN A 603 21.68 -17.92 19.30
CA ASN A 603 22.92 -17.54 19.96
C ASN A 603 23.88 -16.87 18.97
N ILE A 604 24.28 -15.65 19.28
CA ILE A 604 25.22 -14.88 18.50
C ILE A 604 26.63 -15.13 19.04
N TYR A 605 27.53 -15.62 18.20
CA TYR A 605 28.90 -15.95 18.57
C TYR A 605 29.87 -14.86 18.11
N ASN A 606 30.70 -14.36 19.03
CA ASN A 606 31.86 -13.53 18.71
C ASN A 606 33.15 -14.20 19.22
N TRP A 607 34.10 -14.45 18.33
CA TRP A 607 35.34 -15.15 18.63
C TRP A 607 36.46 -14.19 18.98
N TYR A 608 37.29 -14.54 19.95
CA TYR A 608 38.45 -13.76 20.36
C TYR A 608 39.72 -14.60 20.31
N VAL A 609 40.77 -14.02 19.73
CA VAL A 609 42.14 -14.55 19.74
C VAL A 609 43.06 -13.50 20.35
N ASN A 610 43.86 -13.84 21.37
CA ASN A 610 44.71 -12.86 22.07
C ASN A 610 43.93 -11.67 22.64
N ASN A 611 42.68 -11.95 23.07
CA ASN A 611 41.69 -10.97 23.54
C ASN A 611 41.26 -9.91 22.48
N VAL A 612 41.61 -10.12 21.22
CA VAL A 612 41.14 -9.30 20.09
C VAL A 612 40.04 -10.05 19.37
N SER A 613 38.94 -9.37 19.04
CA SER A 613 37.85 -9.98 18.26
C SER A 613 38.37 -10.43 16.90
N LEU A 614 37.88 -11.58 16.44
CA LEU A 614 38.20 -12.14 15.13
C LEU A 614 37.50 -11.36 14.01
N THR A 615 36.39 -10.69 14.32
CA THR A 615 35.60 -9.84 13.41
C THR A 615 35.71 -8.39 13.82
N ASN A 616 35.66 -7.48 12.83
CA ASN A 616 35.54 -6.04 13.05
C ASN A 616 34.11 -5.54 12.76
N LEU A 617 33.28 -6.39 12.14
CA LEU A 617 31.85 -6.17 11.99
C LEU A 617 31.15 -7.52 12.11
N ASN A 618 30.14 -7.60 12.97
CA ASN A 618 29.28 -8.76 13.16
C ASN A 618 27.83 -8.29 13.30
N LEU A 619 27.13 -8.25 12.18
CA LEU A 619 25.73 -7.86 12.06
C LEU A 619 24.89 -9.11 11.75
N PRO A 620 24.49 -9.88 12.77
CA PRO A 620 23.71 -11.09 12.57
C PRO A 620 22.26 -10.79 12.15
N PHE A 621 21.77 -9.56 12.34
CA PHE A 621 20.38 -9.15 12.04
C PHE A 621 19.30 -9.90 12.82
N ASP A 622 19.68 -10.32 14.01
CA ASP A 622 18.90 -11.20 14.87
C ASP A 622 17.93 -10.46 15.80
N ALA A 623 18.22 -9.20 16.14
CA ALA A 623 17.37 -8.35 16.97
C ALA A 623 16.50 -7.42 16.11
N ARG A 624 15.21 -7.30 16.45
CA ARG A 624 14.34 -6.29 15.85
C ARG A 624 14.75 -4.88 16.30
N ILE A 625 14.87 -3.95 15.36
CA ILE A 625 15.44 -2.61 15.59
C ILE A 625 14.65 -1.74 16.59
N THR A 626 13.36 -2.00 16.76
CA THR A 626 12.47 -1.19 17.62
C THR A 626 12.47 -1.65 19.08
N SER A 627 13.12 -2.76 19.41
CA SER A 627 12.99 -3.43 20.70
C SER A 627 14.19 -3.29 21.62
N ASN A 628 15.33 -2.87 21.09
CA ASN A 628 16.57 -2.81 21.85
C ASN A 628 17.33 -1.51 21.53
N PRO A 629 16.84 -0.33 21.96
CA PRO A 629 17.59 0.91 21.81
C PRO A 629 18.97 0.72 22.43
N LEU A 630 20.01 0.87 21.62
CA LEU A 630 21.39 0.81 22.07
C LEU A 630 21.63 1.93 23.10
N ALA A 631 22.62 1.76 23.97
CA ALA A 631 23.06 2.86 24.82
C ALA A 631 23.39 4.08 23.94
N GLY A 632 22.73 5.21 24.20
CA GLY A 632 22.82 6.42 23.37
C GLY A 632 21.77 6.55 22.25
N ASP A 633 20.87 5.58 22.05
CA ASP A 633 19.72 5.72 21.13
C ASP A 633 18.60 6.56 21.75
N ILE A 634 18.50 6.60 23.08
CA ILE A 634 17.70 7.61 23.80
C ILE A 634 18.69 8.65 24.32
N LEU A 635 18.71 9.80 23.65
CA LEU A 635 19.61 10.91 23.95
C LEU A 635 19.07 11.77 25.10
N LEU A 636 17.75 11.86 25.23
CA LEU A 636 17.07 12.53 26.34
C LEU A 636 15.66 11.94 26.49
N TYR A 637 15.20 11.78 27.74
CA TYR A 637 13.79 11.56 28.06
C TYR A 637 13.47 12.34 29.33
N GLU A 638 12.38 13.10 29.31
CA GLU A 638 11.87 13.85 30.45
C GLU A 638 10.34 13.86 30.46
N GLY A 639 9.74 13.43 31.57
CA GLY A 639 8.29 13.42 31.80
C GLY A 639 7.80 14.49 32.78
N PHE A 640 8.70 15.29 33.39
CA PHE A 640 8.40 16.38 34.31
C PHE A 640 7.62 15.98 35.59
N GLU A 641 7.91 14.79 36.12
CA GLU A 641 7.13 14.20 37.22
C GLU A 641 7.43 14.75 38.60
N ASN A 642 8.69 15.10 38.85
CA ASN A 642 9.19 15.41 40.19
C ASN A 642 9.92 16.76 40.25
N ASP A 643 10.76 17.03 39.26
CA ASP A 643 11.52 18.27 39.09
C ASP A 643 11.83 18.52 37.60
N LEU A 644 12.70 19.50 37.31
CA LEU A 644 13.09 19.86 35.95
C LEU A 644 14.31 19.08 35.43
N ASN A 645 14.92 18.18 36.21
CA ASN A 645 16.00 17.28 35.76
C ASN A 645 17.12 17.93 34.91
N GLY A 646 17.54 19.15 35.28
CA GLY A 646 18.62 19.87 34.59
C GLY A 646 18.16 20.73 33.41
N TRP A 647 16.87 20.74 33.07
CA TRP A 647 16.29 21.74 32.19
C TRP A 647 16.40 23.14 32.82
N SER A 648 16.81 24.10 32.01
CA SER A 648 16.87 25.50 32.41
C SER A 648 15.56 26.17 32.03
N ALA A 649 14.79 26.57 33.03
CA ALA A 649 13.50 27.22 32.82
C ALA A 649 13.42 28.57 33.53
N THR A 650 12.73 29.53 32.93
CA THR A 650 12.45 30.84 33.54
C THR A 650 10.93 31.04 33.62
N TYR A 651 10.40 30.99 34.84
CA TYR A 651 8.96 31.06 35.16
C TYR A 651 8.09 29.96 34.53
N TRP A 652 8.65 28.76 34.27
CA TRP A 652 7.86 27.56 34.02
C TRP A 652 7.66 26.78 35.32
N ASN A 653 6.48 26.20 35.55
CA ASN A 653 6.14 25.48 36.77
C ASN A 653 5.65 24.07 36.47
N LEU A 654 5.80 23.14 37.43
CA LEU A 654 5.13 21.85 37.32
C LEU A 654 3.63 22.01 37.56
N ASP A 655 2.82 21.34 36.74
CA ASP A 655 1.35 21.43 36.78
C ASP A 655 0.71 20.04 36.78
N THR A 656 -0.54 19.93 37.23
CA THR A 656 -1.26 18.65 37.34
C THR A 656 -2.04 18.24 36.10
N ASN A 657 -2.12 19.09 35.08
CA ASN A 657 -2.64 18.69 33.78
C ASN A 657 -1.60 17.78 33.11
N VAL A 658 -1.97 16.54 32.77
CA VAL A 658 -1.06 15.53 32.19
C VAL A 658 -1.75 14.75 31.08
N LYS A 659 -0.99 14.18 30.12
CA LYS A 659 -1.58 13.41 29.01
C LYS A 659 -1.40 11.90 29.13
N ARG A 660 -0.19 11.44 29.43
CA ARG A 660 0.21 10.05 29.12
C ARG A 660 0.70 9.24 30.32
N SER A 661 1.71 9.70 31.06
CA SER A 661 2.23 9.02 32.26
C SER A 661 2.35 9.95 33.46
N GLY A 662 2.37 9.35 34.66
CA GLY A 662 2.64 10.02 35.94
C GLY A 662 1.60 11.06 36.39
N SER A 663 2.06 12.09 37.09
CA SER A 663 1.23 13.00 37.90
C SER A 663 1.42 14.49 37.61
N ARG A 664 2.44 14.86 36.84
CA ARG A 664 2.72 16.27 36.51
C ARG A 664 3.28 16.44 35.11
N SER A 665 2.98 17.59 34.50
CA SER A 665 3.65 18.10 33.30
C SER A 665 4.37 19.41 33.64
N ILE A 666 5.01 20.05 32.65
CA ILE A 666 5.51 21.42 32.80
C ILE A 666 4.61 22.43 32.10
N HIS A 667 4.43 23.59 32.72
CA HIS A 667 3.49 24.66 32.34
C HIS A 667 4.22 26.00 32.18
N ALA A 668 3.78 26.78 31.19
CA ALA A 668 4.14 28.16 30.94
C ALA A 668 2.89 29.03 30.80
N GLY A 669 2.99 30.27 31.27
CA GLY A 669 1.99 31.32 31.06
C GLY A 669 2.68 32.64 30.68
N SER A 670 1.96 33.76 30.71
CA SER A 670 2.38 35.05 30.15
C SER A 670 3.66 35.73 30.71
N THR A 671 4.32 35.11 31.68
CA THR A 671 5.61 35.59 32.24
C THR A 671 6.76 34.61 31.98
N SER A 672 6.44 33.44 31.44
CA SER A 672 7.39 32.41 31.06
C SER A 672 8.19 32.85 29.85
N THR A 673 9.44 32.39 29.76
CA THR A 673 10.27 32.64 28.57
C THR A 673 10.72 31.31 28.00
N TYR A 674 11.96 30.90 28.19
CA TYR A 674 12.48 29.68 27.59
C TYR A 674 12.46 28.51 28.57
N LEU A 675 12.12 27.33 28.06
CA LEU A 675 12.41 26.04 28.64
C LEU A 675 13.45 25.34 27.77
N ILE A 676 14.68 25.24 28.27
CA ILE A 676 15.85 24.78 27.50
C ILE A 676 16.31 23.43 28.05
N SER A 677 16.49 22.45 27.17
CA SER A 677 17.02 21.14 27.56
C SER A 677 18.47 21.24 28.06
N PRO A 678 18.96 20.28 28.86
CA PRO A 678 20.39 20.07 29.02
C PRO A 678 21.11 19.95 27.68
N SER A 679 22.42 20.17 27.68
CA SER A 679 23.29 19.90 26.52
C SER A 679 23.31 18.40 26.22
N ILE A 680 23.01 18.04 24.98
CA ILE A 680 22.96 16.66 24.48
C ILE A 680 24.10 16.46 23.48
N ASP A 681 24.89 15.41 23.67
CA ASP A 681 25.89 15.02 22.69
C ASP A 681 25.24 14.20 21.56
N ALA A 682 24.88 14.89 20.48
CA ALA A 682 24.33 14.28 19.26
C ALA A 682 25.41 14.08 18.18
N SER A 683 26.70 14.32 18.48
CA SER A 683 27.75 14.34 17.47
C SER A 683 28.02 12.99 16.82
N ASN A 684 27.71 11.90 17.53
CA ASN A 684 27.88 10.53 17.05
C ASN A 684 26.59 9.95 16.45
N ALA A 685 25.48 10.69 16.46
CA ALA A 685 24.21 10.24 15.88
C ALA A 685 24.19 10.49 14.37
N GLU A 686 23.51 9.62 13.60
CA GLU A 686 23.31 9.84 12.15
C GLU A 686 22.06 10.66 11.82
N GLY A 687 21.19 10.80 12.81
CA GLY A 687 19.99 11.62 12.81
C GLY A 687 19.51 11.77 14.25
N ILE A 688 18.52 12.61 14.46
CA ILE A 688 17.84 12.74 15.75
C ILE A 688 16.34 12.86 15.51
N THR A 689 15.55 12.24 16.38
CA THR A 689 14.10 12.37 16.43
C THR A 689 13.73 13.02 17.74
N VAL A 690 13.07 14.16 17.70
CA VAL A 690 12.53 14.86 18.87
C VAL A 690 11.02 14.67 18.88
N SER A 691 10.48 14.19 20.00
CA SER A 691 9.05 13.97 20.19
C SER A 691 8.60 14.41 21.57
N PHE A 692 7.37 14.91 21.70
CA PHE A 692 6.79 15.34 22.98
C PHE A 692 5.27 15.48 22.85
N TRP A 693 4.59 15.63 23.98
CA TRP A 693 3.22 16.10 24.05
C TRP A 693 3.19 17.58 24.41
N TYR A 694 2.27 18.32 23.83
CA TYR A 694 1.98 19.70 24.23
C TYR A 694 0.49 19.96 24.29
N ARG A 695 0.07 20.93 25.09
CA ARG A 695 -1.30 21.44 25.15
C ARG A 695 -1.21 22.96 25.22
N ASP A 696 -1.91 23.64 24.36
CA ASP A 696 -2.07 25.10 24.41
C ASP A 696 -3.46 25.45 24.95
N HIS A 697 -3.60 26.66 25.47
CA HIS A 697 -4.85 27.30 25.88
C HIS A 697 -4.77 28.75 25.45
N GLY A 698 -5.54 29.13 24.43
CA GLY A 698 -5.62 30.50 23.91
C GLY A 698 -4.37 31.03 23.20
N ILE A 699 -3.42 30.18 22.80
CA ILE A 699 -2.23 30.62 22.06
C ILE A 699 -2.62 30.76 20.58
N ASP A 700 -2.65 31.99 20.09
CA ASP A 700 -3.13 32.40 18.77
C ASP A 700 -1.97 32.66 17.78
N ASP A 701 -2.29 32.97 16.52
CA ASP A 701 -1.31 33.14 15.44
C ASP A 701 -0.36 34.34 15.61
N ASP A 702 -0.68 35.29 16.50
CA ASP A 702 0.23 36.38 16.88
C ASP A 702 1.20 36.01 18.02
N ASP A 703 0.96 34.88 18.69
CA ASP A 703 1.80 34.38 19.77
C ASP A 703 2.96 33.57 19.21
N ASN A 704 4.12 34.22 19.21
CA ASN A 704 5.36 33.69 18.63
C ASN A 704 5.99 32.62 19.56
N VAL A 705 5.34 31.47 19.69
CA VAL A 705 5.72 30.36 20.57
C VAL A 705 6.28 29.20 19.73
N TYR A 706 7.49 28.71 20.03
CA TYR A 706 8.20 27.77 19.14
C TYR A 706 8.93 26.64 19.86
N LEU A 707 8.98 25.47 19.23
CA LEU A 707 10.10 24.54 19.36
C LEU A 707 11.26 25.01 18.49
N GLN A 708 12.44 25.12 19.08
CA GLN A 708 13.66 25.51 18.39
C GLN A 708 14.80 24.53 18.65
N PHE A 709 15.64 24.33 17.63
CA PHE A 709 16.86 23.53 17.72
C PHE A 709 18.10 24.41 17.73
N TRP A 710 19.06 24.05 18.57
CA TRP A 710 20.38 24.66 18.58
C TRP A 710 21.30 23.99 17.55
N ASN A 711 21.86 24.77 16.63
CA ASN A 711 22.78 24.27 15.61
C ASN A 711 24.27 24.53 15.91
N GLY A 712 24.61 24.93 17.14
CA GLY A 712 25.97 25.30 17.53
C GLY A 712 26.26 26.80 17.44
N TYR A 713 25.44 27.57 16.71
CA TYR A 713 25.63 29.00 16.48
C TYR A 713 24.39 29.83 16.83
N THR A 714 23.21 29.35 16.45
CA THR A 714 21.93 30.03 16.66
C THR A 714 20.83 29.01 16.93
N TRP A 715 19.77 29.49 17.55
CA TRP A 715 18.50 28.78 17.64
C TRP A 715 17.74 28.95 16.32
N VAL A 716 17.17 27.85 15.83
CA VAL A 716 16.39 27.79 14.58
C VAL A 716 14.99 27.32 14.91
N ASN A 717 13.96 28.05 14.47
CA ASN A 717 12.56 27.64 14.63
C ASN A 717 12.29 26.39 13.82
N ILE A 718 11.76 25.36 14.48
CA ILE A 718 11.47 24.06 13.89
C ILE A 718 9.97 23.84 13.78
N PHE A 719 9.24 24.21 14.82
CA PHE A 719 7.80 24.04 14.90
C PHE A 719 7.22 25.17 15.74
N GLU A 720 6.11 25.76 15.28
CA GLU A 720 5.35 26.75 16.04
C GLU A 720 4.33 26.02 16.90
N LEU A 721 4.24 26.39 18.17
CA LEU A 721 3.36 25.77 19.16
C LEU A 721 2.16 26.70 19.36
N GLY A 722 0.96 26.23 19.04
CA GLY A 722 -0.28 27.03 19.14
C GLY A 722 -0.94 27.24 17.77
N ASN A 723 -0.16 27.37 16.69
CA ASN A 723 -0.75 27.61 15.37
C ASN A 723 -1.37 26.31 14.78
N SER A 724 -2.68 26.36 14.46
CA SER A 724 -3.50 25.38 13.70
C SER A 724 -4.00 24.08 14.38
N LYS A 725 -4.21 24.01 15.71
CA LYS A 725 -4.87 22.84 16.35
C LYS A 725 -5.94 23.25 17.37
N PRO A 726 -6.94 22.38 17.67
CA PRO A 726 -7.96 22.73 18.66
C PRO A 726 -7.34 22.98 20.03
N GLU A 727 -7.56 24.20 20.51
CA GLU A 727 -7.19 24.69 21.83
C GLU A 727 -7.63 23.72 22.94
N ASP A 728 -6.94 23.78 24.08
CA ASP A 728 -7.28 23.05 25.30
C ASP A 728 -7.13 21.52 25.25
N THR A 729 -6.55 20.97 24.18
CA THR A 729 -6.31 19.53 24.04
C THR A 729 -4.82 19.19 23.91
N TRP A 730 -4.45 17.98 24.33
CA TRP A 730 -3.07 17.50 24.26
C TRP A 730 -2.77 16.89 22.89
N HIS A 731 -1.69 17.36 22.27
CA HIS A 731 -1.18 17.00 20.95
C HIS A 731 0.17 16.31 21.03
N TYR A 732 0.38 15.27 20.23
CA TYR A 732 1.69 14.65 20.06
C TYR A 732 2.41 15.28 18.87
N TYR A 733 3.67 15.65 19.06
CA TYR A 733 4.55 16.11 18.00
C TYR A 733 5.79 15.22 17.92
N SER A 734 6.26 14.93 16.70
CA SER A 734 7.48 14.19 16.46
C SER A 734 8.13 14.65 15.16
N ILE A 735 9.42 14.97 15.22
CA ILE A 735 10.21 15.36 14.05
C ILE A 735 11.54 14.64 14.03
N GLN A 736 11.91 14.11 12.86
CA GLN A 736 13.23 13.52 12.63
C GLN A 736 14.05 14.40 11.69
N THR A 737 15.31 14.61 12.02
CA THR A 737 16.26 15.32 11.17
C THR A 737 17.59 14.58 11.06
N TYR A 738 18.13 14.56 9.85
CA TYR A 738 19.47 14.03 9.53
C TYR A 738 20.45 15.16 9.22
N GLN A 739 20.05 16.41 9.44
CA GLN A 739 20.88 17.57 9.12
C GLN A 739 22.09 17.63 10.07
N ARG A 740 23.29 17.59 9.48
CA ARG A 740 24.57 17.61 10.23
C ARG A 740 24.74 18.83 11.14
N SER A 741 24.05 19.93 10.86
CA SER A 741 24.03 21.12 11.71
C SER A 741 23.44 20.88 13.10
N TYR A 742 22.66 19.81 13.30
CA TYR A 742 22.09 19.44 14.60
C TYR A 742 22.77 18.21 15.22
N LEU A 743 23.68 17.55 14.50
CA LEU A 743 24.43 16.38 14.96
C LEU A 743 25.76 16.85 15.57
N ILE A 744 25.66 17.53 16.72
CA ILE A 744 26.78 18.23 17.38
C ILE A 744 26.87 17.87 18.87
N PRO A 745 28.04 18.05 19.53
CA PRO A 745 28.23 17.62 20.92
C PRO A 745 27.42 18.39 21.97
N ASN A 746 26.85 19.52 21.59
CA ASN A 746 26.07 20.40 22.44
C ASN A 746 24.70 20.71 21.85
N PHE A 747 24.09 19.73 21.17
CA PHE A 747 22.73 19.87 20.67
C PHE A 747 21.78 20.13 21.84
N GLN A 748 20.83 21.03 21.63
CA GLN A 748 19.80 21.37 22.62
C GLN A 748 18.50 21.67 21.89
N ILE A 749 17.39 21.43 22.58
CA ILE A 749 16.09 21.95 22.18
C ILE A 749 15.65 23.03 23.16
N ARG A 750 14.83 23.96 22.69
CA ARG A 750 14.12 24.87 23.58
C ARG A 750 12.68 25.06 23.14
N PHE A 751 11.80 25.18 24.12
CA PHE A 751 10.45 25.70 23.96
C PHE A 751 10.50 27.18 24.30
N ASP A 752 10.17 28.01 23.32
CA ASP A 752 10.12 29.46 23.39
C ASP A 752 8.69 29.88 23.69
N ALA A 753 8.43 30.34 24.91
CA ALA A 753 7.12 30.78 25.36
C ALA A 753 7.06 32.29 25.62
N VAL A 754 7.97 33.08 25.01
CA VAL A 754 7.98 34.55 25.16
C VAL A 754 6.75 35.19 24.51
N GLY A 755 6.13 34.51 23.55
CA GLY A 755 4.93 34.96 22.87
C GLY A 755 3.63 34.74 23.64
N ILE A 756 3.63 34.09 24.82
CA ILE A 756 2.38 33.83 25.55
C ILE A 756 1.82 35.12 26.16
N ASP A 757 0.57 35.44 25.85
CA ASP A 757 -0.12 36.64 26.30
C ASP A 757 -0.97 36.38 27.57
N SER A 758 -1.53 37.46 28.14
CA SER A 758 -2.21 37.40 29.45
C SER A 758 -3.55 36.67 29.36
N GLY A 759 -3.59 35.43 29.81
CA GLY A 759 -4.78 34.58 29.79
C GLY A 759 -4.54 33.24 29.11
N GLU A 760 -3.33 33.06 28.57
CA GLU A 760 -2.93 31.93 27.76
C GLU A 760 -1.90 31.06 28.47
N ASP A 761 -1.88 29.78 28.12
CA ASP A 761 -1.04 28.80 28.79
C ASP A 761 -0.53 27.72 27.81
N LEU A 762 0.69 27.24 28.04
CA LEU A 762 1.30 26.12 27.33
C LEU A 762 1.74 25.04 28.32
N TRP A 763 1.36 23.80 28.08
CA TRP A 763 1.88 22.63 28.78
C TRP A 763 2.72 21.77 27.84
N ILE A 764 3.82 21.23 28.35
CA ILE A 764 4.68 20.25 27.68
C ILE A 764 4.80 19.00 28.56
N ASP A 765 4.77 17.82 27.95
CA ASP A 765 4.85 16.54 28.65
C ASP A 765 5.61 15.51 27.80
N ASP A 766 6.23 14.52 28.46
CA ASP A 766 6.85 13.35 27.81
C ASP A 766 7.83 13.65 26.66
N VAL A 767 8.76 14.58 26.88
CA VAL A 767 9.78 14.95 25.90
C VAL A 767 10.80 13.82 25.74
N LYS A 768 11.00 13.36 24.50
CA LYS A 768 11.94 12.31 24.15
C LYS A 768 12.77 12.70 22.92
N ILE A 769 14.08 12.49 22.99
CA ILE A 769 15.01 12.66 21.88
C ILE A 769 15.71 11.33 21.65
N THR A 770 15.65 10.81 20.42
CA THR A 770 16.21 9.51 20.04
C THR A 770 17.06 9.56 18.77
N ALA A 771 17.96 8.61 18.58
CA ALA A 771 18.65 8.39 17.32
C ALA A 771 17.84 7.46 16.38
N PRO A 772 18.08 7.48 15.05
CA PRO A 772 17.49 6.53 14.12
C PRO A 772 17.74 5.07 14.53
N PRO A 773 16.89 4.13 14.10
CA PRO A 773 17.09 2.71 14.39
C PRO A 773 18.44 2.21 13.87
N ARG A 774 19.18 1.48 14.72
CA ARG A 774 20.47 0.90 14.38
C ARG A 774 20.46 -0.62 14.57
N SER A 775 21.08 -1.34 13.66
CA SER A 775 21.43 -2.74 13.87
C SER A 775 22.72 -2.82 14.69
N LYS A 776 22.67 -3.56 15.80
CA LYS A 776 23.81 -3.77 16.70
C LYS A 776 24.93 -4.54 16.02
N ASP A 777 26.16 -4.13 16.32
CA ASP A 777 27.40 -4.80 15.94
C ASP A 777 27.90 -5.58 17.16
N TYR A 778 28.01 -6.89 17.02
CA TYR A 778 28.42 -7.82 18.07
C TYR A 778 29.93 -8.09 18.05
N SER A 779 30.69 -7.40 17.21
CA SER A 779 32.15 -7.56 17.11
C SER A 779 32.90 -6.94 18.30
N GLY A 780 32.28 -5.97 18.97
CA GLY A 780 32.89 -5.15 20.02
C GLY A 780 33.60 -3.89 19.51
N TYR A 781 33.53 -3.60 18.20
CA TYR A 781 34.06 -2.37 17.59
C TYR A 781 33.01 -1.25 17.46
N GLU A 782 31.76 -1.51 17.88
CA GLU A 782 30.66 -0.53 17.85
C GLU A 782 30.36 0.02 16.44
N ASN A 783 30.65 -0.75 15.39
CA ASN A 783 30.34 -0.41 14.00
C ASN A 783 28.86 -0.65 13.68
N HIS A 784 27.98 -0.08 14.50
CA HIS A 784 26.52 -0.20 14.36
C HIS A 784 26.04 0.35 13.01
N ALA A 785 25.11 -0.36 12.38
CA ALA A 785 24.58 0.03 11.08
C ALA A 785 23.27 0.79 11.24
N THR A 786 23.26 2.05 10.84
CA THR A 786 22.04 2.88 10.78
C THR A 786 21.15 2.38 9.64
N VAL A 787 19.86 2.17 9.92
CA VAL A 787 18.90 1.59 8.98
C VAL A 787 18.09 2.70 8.32
N HIS A 788 18.03 2.69 6.98
CA HIS A 788 17.21 3.61 6.18
C HIS A 788 16.26 2.82 5.29
N GLY A 789 14.95 2.82 5.62
CA GLY A 789 13.90 2.16 4.83
C GLY A 789 13.85 0.62 4.95
N ALA A 790 15.01 -0.04 4.99
CA ALA A 790 15.10 -1.50 5.05
C ALA A 790 14.32 -2.08 6.24
N THR A 791 13.53 -3.12 5.98
CA THR A 791 12.60 -3.67 6.96
C THR A 791 13.12 -4.99 7.54
N TRP A 792 13.13 -5.11 8.86
CA TRP A 792 13.50 -6.36 9.55
C TRP A 792 12.39 -7.42 9.44
N THR A 793 12.79 -8.69 9.33
CA THR A 793 11.91 -9.85 9.34
C THR A 793 12.47 -10.97 10.22
N SER A 794 11.59 -11.80 10.79
CA SER A 794 11.97 -13.04 11.50
C SER A 794 12.29 -14.21 10.56
N ASN A 795 12.22 -14.00 9.24
CA ASN A 795 12.41 -15.03 8.23
C ASN A 795 13.85 -15.04 7.68
N GLY A 796 14.84 -14.93 8.57
CA GLY A 796 16.26 -15.09 8.23
C GLY A 796 16.64 -16.54 7.92
N ILE A 797 17.86 -16.74 7.40
CA ILE A 797 18.44 -18.08 7.34
C ILE A 797 18.81 -18.54 8.75
N VAL A 798 19.37 -17.65 9.59
CA VAL A 798 19.67 -17.87 11.01
C VAL A 798 19.02 -16.71 11.75
N GLY A 799 17.95 -16.99 12.50
CA GLY A 799 17.24 -15.94 13.23
C GLY A 799 16.55 -14.92 12.31
N GLY A 800 16.95 -13.65 12.40
CA GLY A 800 16.32 -12.53 11.68
C GLY A 800 17.04 -12.14 10.38
N ALA A 801 16.45 -11.24 9.59
CA ALA A 801 17.08 -10.70 8.38
C ALA A 801 16.53 -9.31 8.03
N TYR A 802 17.23 -8.58 7.17
CA TYR A 802 16.71 -7.35 6.57
C TYR A 802 16.28 -7.56 5.13
N ILE A 803 15.16 -6.94 4.77
CA ILE A 803 14.60 -6.87 3.43
C ILE A 803 14.90 -5.50 2.85
N PHE A 804 15.44 -5.51 1.63
CA PHE A 804 15.65 -4.32 0.80
C PHE A 804 14.70 -4.39 -0.40
N ASP A 805 14.00 -3.30 -0.70
CA ASP A 805 12.90 -3.24 -1.66
C ASP A 805 13.30 -2.94 -3.12
N GLY A 806 14.52 -2.44 -3.33
CA GLY A 806 15.04 -2.03 -4.64
C GLY A 806 14.77 -0.58 -5.04
N SER A 807 14.33 0.29 -4.11
CA SER A 807 13.94 1.67 -4.42
C SER A 807 14.70 2.72 -3.61
N ASN A 808 14.76 2.57 -2.29
CA ASN A 808 15.35 3.57 -1.37
C ASN A 808 15.95 2.96 -0.10
N ASP A 809 15.93 1.63 0.03
CA ASP A 809 16.43 0.94 1.22
C ASP A 809 17.95 0.81 1.23
N TYR A 810 18.57 1.22 2.33
CA TYR A 810 19.98 0.96 2.59
C TYR A 810 20.31 0.97 4.08
N MET A 811 21.47 0.43 4.43
CA MET A 811 22.07 0.62 5.74
C MET A 811 23.42 1.32 5.59
N ARG A 812 23.76 2.16 6.57
CA ARG A 812 25.00 2.93 6.58
C ARG A 812 25.75 2.71 7.88
N ILE A 813 27.05 2.47 7.76
CA ILE A 813 28.00 2.48 8.87
C ILE A 813 28.96 3.63 8.60
N GLN A 814 29.23 4.43 9.62
CA GLN A 814 30.18 5.54 9.52
C GLN A 814 31.58 5.05 9.12
N ASP A 815 32.40 5.96 8.61
CA ASP A 815 33.78 5.57 8.31
C ASP A 815 34.53 5.24 9.61
N ASP A 816 35.06 4.03 9.67
CA ASP A 816 35.94 3.57 10.73
C ASP A 816 37.14 2.81 10.14
N PRO A 817 38.38 3.07 10.58
CA PRO A 817 39.59 2.36 10.12
C PRO A 817 39.56 0.85 10.38
N SER A 818 38.80 0.39 11.38
CA SER A 818 38.58 -1.04 11.64
C SER A 818 37.82 -1.75 10.50
N LEU A 819 37.24 -1.02 9.55
CA LEU A 819 36.62 -1.59 8.35
C LEU A 819 37.55 -1.58 7.12
N GLY A 820 38.83 -1.27 7.31
CA GLY A 820 39.86 -1.29 6.26
C GLY A 820 39.73 -0.17 5.23
N GLY A 821 40.36 -0.34 4.06
CA GLY A 821 40.26 0.65 2.97
C GLY A 821 41.01 1.96 3.21
N ASP A 822 41.89 2.02 4.20
CA ASP A 822 42.76 3.16 4.52
C ASP A 822 44.19 3.00 3.96
N GLY A 823 44.44 1.95 3.16
CA GLY A 823 45.77 1.59 2.66
C GLY A 823 46.59 0.72 3.60
N THR A 824 46.08 0.29 4.76
CA THR A 824 46.85 -0.50 5.73
C THR A 824 46.61 -2.01 5.61
N TRP A 825 45.42 -2.43 5.20
CA TRP A 825 45.02 -3.84 5.13
C TRP A 825 45.60 -4.56 3.91
N SER A 826 46.29 -5.67 4.15
CA SER A 826 46.77 -6.59 3.10
C SER A 826 45.83 -7.78 2.87
N GLU A 827 44.77 -7.90 3.66
CA GLU A 827 43.79 -8.98 3.59
C GLU A 827 42.45 -8.54 4.18
N ILE A 828 41.36 -9.18 3.73
CA ILE A 828 39.99 -8.99 4.22
C ILE A 828 39.16 -10.22 3.85
N THR A 829 38.18 -10.54 4.69
CA THR A 829 37.08 -11.44 4.33
C THR A 829 35.75 -10.75 4.63
N ILE A 830 34.81 -10.79 3.68
CA ILE A 830 33.44 -10.30 3.84
C ILE A 830 32.50 -11.48 3.62
N GLU A 831 31.68 -11.78 4.60
CA GLU A 831 30.74 -12.91 4.62
C GLU A 831 29.31 -12.38 4.80
N PHE A 832 28.35 -12.97 4.10
CA PHE A 832 26.93 -12.73 4.32
C PHE A 832 26.09 -13.84 3.68
N TRP A 833 24.85 -13.99 4.14
CA TRP A 833 23.81 -14.72 3.45
C TRP A 833 22.93 -13.75 2.66
N ILE A 834 22.54 -14.15 1.46
CA ILE A 834 21.67 -13.35 0.58
C ILE A 834 20.60 -14.23 -0.08
N LYS A 835 19.38 -13.69 -0.17
CA LYS A 835 18.29 -14.24 -0.96
C LYS A 835 17.78 -13.17 -1.94
N PRO A 836 18.30 -13.13 -3.19
CA PRO A 836 17.82 -12.18 -4.19
C PRO A 836 16.34 -12.42 -4.46
N LEU A 837 15.51 -11.38 -4.47
CA LEU A 837 14.07 -11.53 -4.71
C LEU A 837 13.71 -11.44 -6.19
N THR A 838 14.54 -10.74 -6.96
CA THR A 838 14.38 -10.54 -8.39
C THR A 838 15.68 -10.84 -9.12
N THR A 839 15.65 -10.70 -10.45
CA THR A 839 16.84 -10.72 -11.29
C THR A 839 17.53 -9.34 -11.27
N HIS A 840 18.78 -9.29 -10.86
CA HIS A 840 19.56 -8.06 -10.77
C HIS A 840 20.62 -7.96 -11.87
N TYR A 841 20.79 -6.72 -12.34
CA TYR A 841 21.97 -6.25 -13.05
C TYR A 841 22.46 -4.96 -12.40
N GLY A 842 23.71 -4.96 -11.92
CA GLY A 842 24.33 -3.77 -11.34
C GLY A 842 24.01 -3.43 -9.89
N ALA A 843 22.97 -3.99 -9.28
CA ALA A 843 22.63 -3.70 -7.90
C ALA A 843 23.80 -3.96 -6.93
N ILE A 844 23.96 -3.11 -5.93
CA ILE A 844 25.09 -3.12 -5.00
C ILE A 844 24.66 -3.71 -3.68
N ILE A 845 25.40 -4.72 -3.23
CA ILE A 845 25.13 -5.40 -1.96
C ILE A 845 25.86 -4.68 -0.84
N MET A 846 27.13 -4.33 -1.07
CA MET A 846 27.96 -3.65 -0.08
C MET A 846 29.03 -2.80 -0.76
N ALA A 847 29.27 -1.60 -0.27
CA ALA A 847 30.32 -0.71 -0.79
C ALA A 847 30.95 0.15 0.32
N LYS A 848 32.26 0.02 0.53
CA LYS A 848 33.06 1.01 1.26
C LYS A 848 33.58 2.03 0.26
N LYS A 849 32.80 3.08 0.05
CA LYS A 849 32.94 3.96 -1.12
C LYS A 849 32.45 5.37 -0.83
N GLU A 850 33.17 6.36 -1.36
CA GLU A 850 32.67 7.73 -1.36
C GLU A 850 31.53 7.87 -2.37
N PRO A 851 30.34 8.36 -1.96
CA PRO A 851 29.15 8.52 -2.80
C PRO A 851 29.41 9.00 -4.24
N GLN A 852 30.27 10.01 -4.39
CA GLN A 852 30.44 10.71 -5.66
C GLN A 852 31.34 9.97 -6.67
N LEU A 853 32.00 8.88 -6.26
CA LEU A 853 32.93 8.16 -7.12
C LEU A 853 32.24 7.00 -7.85
N SER A 854 32.90 6.41 -8.85
CA SER A 854 32.39 5.20 -9.53
C SER A 854 32.89 3.90 -8.87
N VAL A 855 34.00 3.98 -8.14
CA VAL A 855 34.66 2.88 -7.42
C VAL A 855 34.97 3.31 -5.98
N GLY A 856 35.26 2.36 -5.11
CA GLY A 856 35.57 2.61 -3.70
C GLY A 856 36.83 1.87 -3.25
N SER A 857 37.00 1.71 -1.94
CA SER A 857 38.04 0.85 -1.36
C SER A 857 37.75 -0.61 -1.67
N TYR A 858 36.50 -1.05 -1.46
CA TYR A 858 36.00 -2.36 -1.86
C TYR A 858 34.50 -2.33 -2.11
N ILE A 859 34.02 -3.14 -3.07
CA ILE A 859 32.62 -3.22 -3.49
C ILE A 859 32.25 -4.66 -3.82
N ILE A 860 31.07 -5.07 -3.39
CA ILE A 860 30.41 -6.33 -3.75
C ILE A 860 29.04 -6.00 -4.36
N GLY A 861 28.73 -6.58 -5.51
CA GLY A 861 27.45 -6.36 -6.17
C GLY A 861 27.22 -7.32 -7.32
N PHE A 862 26.21 -7.04 -8.13
CA PHE A 862 25.90 -7.82 -9.32
C PHE A 862 26.47 -7.18 -10.58
N GLU A 863 26.92 -8.01 -11.53
CA GLU A 863 27.45 -7.53 -12.80
C GLU A 863 26.41 -6.73 -13.61
N GLU A 864 26.86 -5.68 -14.29
CA GLU A 864 26.00 -4.74 -15.01
C GLU A 864 25.75 -5.15 -16.48
N ASN A 865 26.65 -5.95 -17.06
CA ASN A 865 26.62 -6.28 -18.48
C ASN A 865 25.84 -7.57 -18.75
N SER A 866 24.56 -7.43 -19.09
CA SER A 866 23.65 -8.53 -19.39
C SER A 866 24.02 -9.36 -20.62
N LEU A 867 24.91 -8.87 -21.49
CA LEU A 867 25.39 -9.62 -22.66
C LEU A 867 26.52 -10.60 -22.30
N LEU A 868 27.25 -10.34 -21.22
CA LEU A 868 28.41 -11.15 -20.81
C LEU A 868 28.09 -12.06 -19.62
N TYR A 869 27.16 -11.64 -18.77
CA TYR A 869 26.87 -12.32 -17.52
C TYR A 869 25.37 -12.59 -17.37
N PRO A 870 24.99 -13.79 -16.91
CA PRO A 870 23.63 -14.03 -16.42
C PRO A 870 23.27 -13.05 -15.29
N ALA A 871 21.98 -12.75 -15.14
CA ALA A 871 21.49 -11.96 -13.99
C ALA A 871 21.93 -12.59 -12.67
N ASN A 872 22.10 -11.77 -11.63
CA ASN A 872 22.60 -12.21 -10.31
C ASN A 872 24.03 -12.82 -10.31
N THR A 873 24.85 -12.56 -11.33
CA THR A 873 26.28 -12.89 -11.30
C THR A 873 27.02 -11.92 -10.37
N LEU A 874 27.63 -12.43 -9.30
CA LEU A 874 28.38 -11.60 -8.34
C LEU A 874 29.70 -11.08 -8.91
N PHE A 875 30.07 -9.85 -8.52
CA PHE A 875 31.42 -9.33 -8.59
C PHE A 875 31.93 -8.89 -7.21
N PHE A 876 33.25 -8.97 -7.04
CA PHE A 876 33.97 -8.42 -5.89
C PHE A 876 35.19 -7.65 -6.41
N GLY A 877 35.39 -6.44 -5.93
CA GLY A 877 36.54 -5.63 -6.31
C GLY A 877 37.12 -4.80 -5.18
N ILE A 878 38.38 -4.43 -5.34
CA ILE A 878 39.13 -3.55 -4.45
C ILE A 878 39.94 -2.51 -5.25
N ASN A 879 40.30 -1.41 -4.60
CA ASN A 879 41.35 -0.52 -5.08
C ASN A 879 42.72 -0.97 -4.51
N SER A 880 43.73 -1.17 -5.36
CA SER A 880 45.05 -1.67 -4.93
C SER A 880 46.07 -0.55 -4.77
N THR A 881 46.81 -0.52 -3.66
CA THR A 881 47.94 0.42 -3.46
C THR A 881 49.17 0.09 -4.31
N TYR A 882 49.20 -1.05 -5.01
CA TYR A 882 50.38 -1.45 -5.81
C TYR A 882 50.57 -0.55 -7.04
N ASP A 883 49.49 -0.27 -7.77
CA ASP A 883 49.48 0.61 -8.94
C ASP A 883 48.33 1.65 -8.92
N ASN A 884 47.63 1.77 -7.79
CA ASN A 884 46.50 2.68 -7.57
C ASN A 884 45.35 2.47 -8.56
N LYS A 885 45.06 1.22 -8.91
CA LYS A 885 43.94 0.86 -9.80
C LYS A 885 42.90 -0.01 -9.12
N TRP A 886 41.68 0.14 -9.63
CA TRP A 886 40.54 -0.73 -9.32
C TRP A 886 40.68 -2.08 -10.02
N TYR A 887 40.56 -3.15 -9.26
CA TYR A 887 40.51 -4.53 -9.75
C TYR A 887 39.22 -5.18 -9.28
N LYS A 888 38.56 -5.93 -10.16
CA LYS A 888 37.41 -6.76 -9.79
C LYS A 888 37.48 -8.14 -10.43
N ILE A 889 36.81 -9.10 -9.81
CA ILE A 889 36.56 -10.43 -10.33
C ILE A 889 35.08 -10.75 -10.25
N SER A 890 34.58 -11.57 -11.19
CA SER A 890 33.21 -12.05 -11.23
C SER A 890 33.19 -13.57 -10.95
N SER A 891 32.07 -14.10 -10.45
CA SER A 891 31.87 -15.50 -10.06
C SER A 891 31.85 -16.53 -11.22
N ASN A 892 32.55 -16.25 -12.34
CA ASN A 892 32.74 -17.13 -13.50
C ASN A 892 31.42 -17.75 -14.04
N SER A 893 30.39 -16.91 -14.28
CA SER A 893 29.03 -17.26 -14.76
C SER A 893 28.10 -18.01 -13.78
N THR A 894 28.54 -18.27 -12.54
CA THR A 894 27.66 -18.85 -11.51
C THR A 894 26.75 -17.76 -10.95
N ALA A 895 25.50 -17.70 -11.41
CA ALA A 895 24.49 -16.77 -10.89
C ALA A 895 23.84 -17.27 -9.61
N LEU A 896 23.47 -16.34 -8.72
CA LEU A 896 22.62 -16.64 -7.57
C LEU A 896 21.17 -16.84 -8.02
N GLU A 897 20.58 -17.97 -7.67
CA GLU A 897 19.18 -18.26 -7.96
C GLU A 897 18.25 -17.36 -7.12
N ALA A 898 17.31 -16.67 -7.79
CA ALA A 898 16.33 -15.83 -7.11
C ALA A 898 15.38 -16.67 -6.23
N GLY A 899 14.97 -16.12 -5.09
CA GLY A 899 14.10 -16.79 -4.13
C GLY A 899 14.80 -17.86 -3.28
N LYS A 900 16.13 -18.06 -3.40
CA LYS A 900 16.89 -19.01 -2.58
C LYS A 900 18.02 -18.33 -1.80
N TRP A 901 18.28 -18.83 -0.59
CA TRP A 901 19.40 -18.40 0.23
C TRP A 901 20.72 -18.93 -0.32
N HIS A 902 21.71 -18.05 -0.43
CA HIS A 902 23.08 -18.38 -0.79
C HIS A 902 24.05 -17.76 0.22
N HIS A 903 25.04 -18.55 0.63
CA HIS A 903 26.14 -18.09 1.45
C HIS A 903 27.24 -17.55 0.56
N VAL A 904 27.60 -16.28 0.74
CA VAL A 904 28.59 -15.60 -0.10
C VAL A 904 29.76 -15.15 0.77
N VAL A 905 30.97 -15.51 0.34
CA VAL A 905 32.19 -15.04 0.98
C VAL A 905 33.17 -14.49 -0.04
N CYS A 906 33.57 -13.24 0.15
CA CYS A 906 34.55 -12.53 -0.68
C CYS A 906 35.85 -12.38 0.12
N VAL A 907 36.96 -12.87 -0.43
CA VAL A 907 38.27 -12.88 0.24
C VAL A 907 39.27 -12.12 -0.60
N TYR A 908 40.09 -11.28 0.04
CA TYR A 908 41.30 -10.74 -0.56
C TYR A 908 42.50 -11.02 0.33
N LYS A 909 43.62 -11.42 -0.27
CA LYS A 909 44.93 -11.51 0.39
C LYS A 909 46.03 -11.11 -0.60
N SER A 910 46.89 -10.17 -0.23
CA SER A 910 48.03 -9.76 -1.08
C SER A 910 48.89 -10.96 -1.46
N GLY A 911 49.09 -11.17 -2.77
CA GLY A 911 49.72 -12.36 -3.36
C GLY A 911 48.68 -13.28 -4.01
N PRO A 912 47.90 -14.07 -3.24
CA PRO A 912 46.82 -14.89 -3.77
C PRO A 912 45.69 -14.11 -4.47
N GLY A 913 45.47 -12.86 -4.07
CA GLY A 913 44.55 -11.90 -4.66
C GLY A 913 43.09 -12.04 -4.24
N LEU A 914 42.17 -11.72 -5.16
CA LEU A 914 40.72 -11.72 -4.97
C LEU A 914 40.16 -13.13 -5.14
N SER A 915 39.18 -13.52 -4.31
CA SER A 915 38.43 -14.77 -4.46
C SER A 915 36.96 -14.59 -4.07
N ILE A 916 36.07 -15.32 -4.74
CA ILE A 916 34.63 -15.38 -4.42
C ILE A 916 34.26 -16.84 -4.15
N TYR A 917 33.58 -17.08 -3.04
CA TYR A 917 33.02 -18.36 -2.64
C TYR A 917 31.50 -18.26 -2.59
N ILE A 918 30.81 -19.29 -3.08
CA ILE A 918 29.35 -19.43 -3.01
C ILE A 918 29.05 -20.80 -2.41
N ASN A 919 28.28 -20.85 -1.32
CA ASN A 919 27.90 -22.07 -0.59
C ASN A 919 29.14 -22.91 -0.21
N GLY A 920 30.15 -22.26 0.37
CA GLY A 920 31.41 -22.88 0.78
C GLY A 920 32.39 -23.24 -0.36
N THR A 921 32.01 -23.06 -1.63
CA THR A 921 32.83 -23.47 -2.79
C THR A 921 33.43 -22.26 -3.51
N GLN A 922 34.74 -22.29 -3.79
CA GLN A 922 35.40 -21.22 -4.56
C GLN A 922 34.89 -21.20 -6.00
N ARG A 923 34.37 -20.06 -6.45
CA ARG A 923 33.86 -19.85 -7.81
C ARG A 923 34.80 -19.06 -8.69
N ALA A 924 35.58 -18.16 -8.10
CA ALA A 924 36.51 -17.33 -8.84
C ALA A 924 37.75 -16.97 -8.01
N SER A 925 38.89 -16.81 -8.68
CA SER A 925 40.10 -16.22 -8.09
C SER A 925 40.95 -15.49 -9.13
N MET A 926 41.59 -14.40 -8.69
CA MET A 926 42.56 -13.65 -9.49
C MET A 926 43.71 -13.20 -8.60
N PRO A 927 44.96 -13.63 -8.88
CA PRO A 927 46.15 -13.15 -8.20
C PRO A 927 46.27 -11.63 -8.27
N LEU A 928 46.56 -11.01 -7.13
CA LEU A 928 46.71 -9.58 -6.99
C LEU A 928 47.56 -9.29 -5.75
N THR A 929 48.50 -8.36 -5.88
CA THR A 929 49.38 -7.91 -4.81
C THR A 929 49.10 -6.44 -4.51
N GLY A 930 49.26 -6.04 -3.26
CA GLY A 930 49.03 -4.68 -2.79
C GLY A 930 48.21 -4.65 -1.49
N LYS A 931 48.02 -3.47 -0.93
CA LYS A 931 47.07 -3.25 0.16
C LYS A 931 45.77 -2.67 -0.41
N ILE A 932 44.71 -2.70 0.38
CA ILE A 932 43.42 -2.12 0.02
C ILE A 932 43.50 -0.61 0.21
N ALA A 933 43.54 0.14 -0.89
CA ALA A 933 43.65 1.58 -0.90
C ALA A 933 42.33 2.27 -0.51
N SER A 934 42.41 3.57 -0.21
CA SER A 934 41.24 4.45 -0.11
C SER A 934 40.54 4.60 -1.45
N SER A 935 39.31 5.10 -1.40
CA SER A 935 38.60 5.65 -2.56
C SER A 935 39.55 6.53 -3.41
N PRO A 936 39.61 6.36 -4.74
CA PRO A 936 40.59 7.06 -5.57
C PRO A 936 40.51 8.59 -5.44
N GLY A 937 41.67 9.23 -5.31
CA GLY A 937 41.79 10.70 -5.32
C GLY A 937 41.63 11.38 -3.95
N ILE A 938 41.50 10.63 -2.86
CA ILE A 938 41.36 11.17 -1.50
C ILE A 938 42.51 10.70 -0.61
N SER A 939 43.17 11.67 0.03
CA SER A 939 44.17 11.44 1.08
C SER A 939 43.52 11.57 2.46
N VAL A 940 43.57 10.48 3.23
CA VAL A 940 43.16 10.24 4.63
C VAL A 940 41.65 10.16 4.95
N ASN A 941 41.33 9.05 5.64
CA ASN A 941 40.05 8.47 6.10
C ASN A 941 39.17 7.84 5.00
N GLY A 942 38.81 6.57 5.25
CA GLY A 942 38.11 5.72 4.31
C GLY A 942 36.70 6.24 4.08
N ALA A 943 35.99 5.67 3.13
CA ALA A 943 34.62 6.09 2.93
C ALA A 943 33.68 5.35 3.91
N PRO A 944 32.46 5.86 4.17
CA PRO A 944 31.43 5.07 4.88
C PRO A 944 31.17 3.73 4.17
N LEU A 945 30.70 2.75 4.95
CA LEU A 945 30.28 1.46 4.45
C LEU A 945 28.76 1.46 4.25
N PHE A 946 28.33 1.25 3.01
CA PHE A 946 26.92 1.10 2.64
C PHE A 946 26.58 -0.37 2.41
N ILE A 947 25.36 -0.76 2.79
CA ILE A 947 24.74 -2.06 2.53
C ILE A 947 23.41 -1.84 1.82
N GLY A 948 23.14 -2.58 0.74
CA GLY A 948 21.94 -2.44 -0.10
C GLY A 948 21.99 -1.31 -1.14
N TYR A 949 23.04 -0.49 -1.10
CA TYR A 949 23.26 0.68 -1.94
C TYR A 949 24.76 1.06 -1.95
N ASP A 950 25.16 2.02 -2.79
CA ASP A 950 26.55 2.47 -2.92
C ASP A 950 26.83 3.92 -2.50
N GLY A 951 25.82 4.59 -1.95
CA GLY A 951 25.91 5.97 -1.46
C GLY A 951 25.70 7.06 -2.52
N GLY A 952 25.70 6.76 -3.83
CA GLY A 952 25.88 7.78 -4.88
C GLY A 952 24.66 8.62 -5.31
N SER A 953 24.77 9.94 -5.22
CA SER A 953 23.68 10.89 -5.52
C SER A 953 23.59 11.39 -6.98
N ASP A 954 24.29 10.78 -7.94
CA ASP A 954 24.46 11.41 -9.27
C ASP A 954 23.16 11.39 -10.10
N TYR A 955 22.58 12.58 -10.28
CA TYR A 955 21.40 12.84 -11.11
C TYR A 955 21.64 12.52 -12.60
N ARG A 956 22.90 12.33 -13.03
CA ARG A 956 23.29 12.07 -14.42
C ARG A 956 23.32 10.59 -14.81
N ASN A 957 23.13 9.67 -13.86
CA ASN A 957 23.05 8.23 -14.14
C ASN A 957 21.73 7.63 -13.62
N PRO A 958 20.75 7.34 -14.49
CA PRO A 958 19.43 6.84 -14.07
C PRO A 958 19.43 5.43 -13.48
N ARG A 959 20.59 4.76 -13.40
CA ARG A 959 20.72 3.43 -12.78
C ARG A 959 21.17 3.56 -11.34
N ARG A 960 20.30 4.06 -10.46
CA ARG A 960 20.51 3.90 -9.01
C ARG A 960 20.50 2.39 -8.70
N ARG A 961 21.57 1.90 -8.08
CA ARG A 961 21.91 0.47 -8.01
C ARG A 961 21.40 -0.18 -6.73
N TRP A 962 20.12 0.00 -6.43
CA TRP A 962 19.46 -0.50 -5.23
C TRP A 962 19.33 -2.01 -5.23
N LEU A 963 19.51 -2.62 -4.05
CA LEU A 963 19.34 -4.05 -3.84
C LEU A 963 17.88 -4.40 -3.59
N ASN A 964 17.38 -5.48 -4.22
CA ASN A 964 16.10 -6.09 -3.88
C ASN A 964 16.32 -7.54 -3.40
N ALA A 965 16.60 -7.71 -2.11
CA ALA A 965 16.99 -9.00 -1.53
C ALA A 965 16.77 -9.04 -0.02
N TYR A 966 16.77 -10.26 0.55
CA TYR A 966 17.02 -10.45 1.97
C TYR A 966 18.54 -10.54 2.21
N LEU A 967 19.04 -9.91 3.27
CA LEU A 967 20.39 -10.08 3.78
C LEU A 967 20.36 -10.55 5.23
N ASP A 968 21.31 -11.43 5.57
CA ASP A 968 21.45 -12.05 6.88
C ASP A 968 22.94 -12.31 7.18
N GLU A 969 23.32 -12.39 8.46
CA GLU A 969 24.62 -12.89 8.94
C GLU A 969 25.85 -12.16 8.36
N VAL A 970 25.79 -10.83 8.27
CA VAL A 970 26.82 -9.98 7.63
C VAL A 970 28.05 -9.81 8.55
N ARG A 971 29.24 -10.18 8.06
CA ARG A 971 30.50 -10.11 8.81
C ARG A 971 31.67 -9.58 8.00
N ILE A 972 32.56 -8.84 8.66
CA ILE A 972 33.86 -8.41 8.10
C ILE A 972 34.99 -8.85 9.03
N TYR A 973 35.95 -9.57 8.44
CA TYR A 973 37.16 -10.03 9.11
C TYR A 973 38.37 -9.23 8.60
N PRO A 974 39.26 -8.75 9.48
CA PRO A 974 40.52 -8.08 9.11
C PRO A 974 41.60 -9.05 8.61
N ARG A 975 41.20 -10.25 8.17
CA ARG A 975 42.07 -11.35 7.73
C ARG A 975 41.43 -12.16 6.61
N ALA A 976 42.24 -12.85 5.83
CA ALA A 976 41.76 -13.83 4.87
C ALA A 976 41.44 -15.15 5.59
N LEU A 977 40.18 -15.60 5.52
CA LEU A 977 39.79 -16.92 5.98
C LEU A 977 40.22 -18.00 4.99
N SER A 978 40.60 -19.16 5.52
CA SER A 978 40.87 -20.36 4.74
C SER A 978 39.59 -20.91 4.11
N GLN A 979 39.73 -21.64 3.00
CA GLN A 979 38.61 -22.34 2.38
C GLN A 979 37.93 -23.32 3.35
N SER A 980 38.69 -23.99 4.21
CA SER A 980 38.15 -24.89 5.24
C SER A 980 37.24 -24.13 6.21
N GLN A 981 37.66 -22.96 6.68
CA GLN A 981 36.83 -22.13 7.58
C GLN A 981 35.56 -21.63 6.87
N ILE A 982 35.66 -21.20 5.62
CA ILE A 982 34.52 -20.71 4.83
C ILE A 982 33.48 -21.81 4.63
N LEU A 983 33.92 -23.02 4.33
CA LEU A 983 33.03 -24.18 4.22
C LEU A 983 32.39 -24.54 5.56
N GLN A 984 33.16 -24.50 6.65
CA GLN A 984 32.63 -24.77 7.99
C GLN A 984 31.52 -23.78 8.35
N ARG A 985 31.69 -22.49 8.07
CA ARG A 985 30.67 -21.45 8.26
C ARG A 985 29.37 -21.74 7.50
N PHE A 986 29.47 -22.14 6.23
CA PHE A 986 28.32 -22.55 5.43
C PHE A 986 27.58 -23.74 6.05
N ILE A 987 28.31 -24.81 6.43
CA ILE A 987 27.71 -26.04 6.96
C ILE A 987 26.96 -25.79 8.27
N GLU A 988 27.52 -24.94 9.15
CA GLU A 988 26.93 -24.61 10.45
C GLU A 988 25.63 -23.81 10.32
N THR A 989 25.58 -22.87 9.37
CA THR A 989 24.48 -21.88 9.27
C THR A 989 23.40 -22.23 8.25
N LYS A 990 23.68 -23.08 7.25
CA LYS A 990 22.73 -23.39 6.13
C LYS A 990 21.36 -23.94 6.54
N ASN A 991 21.24 -24.49 7.74
CA ASN A 991 20.01 -25.06 8.28
C ASN A 991 19.38 -24.19 9.38
N GLY A 992 19.85 -22.94 9.55
CA GLY A 992 19.36 -22.01 10.57
C GLY A 992 19.69 -22.39 12.01
N SER A 993 20.72 -23.21 12.21
CA SER A 993 21.21 -23.58 13.54
C SER A 993 22.15 -22.51 14.09
N SER A 994 21.96 -22.17 15.37
CA SER A 994 22.81 -21.27 16.15
C SER A 994 23.23 -21.89 17.49
N ASN A 995 23.32 -23.22 17.58
CA ASN A 995 23.68 -23.92 18.83
C ASN A 995 25.19 -24.08 19.04
N GLY A 996 26.00 -23.75 18.04
CA GLY A 996 27.44 -23.81 18.11
C GLY A 996 28.12 -23.09 16.96
N SER A 997 29.39 -22.79 17.16
CA SER A 997 30.28 -22.21 16.16
C SER A 997 31.64 -22.88 16.27
N SER A 998 32.37 -23.01 15.15
CA SER A 998 33.70 -23.63 15.15
C SER A 998 34.77 -22.81 14.44
N ILE A 999 36.01 -22.94 14.93
CA ILE A 999 37.23 -22.47 14.28
C ILE A 999 38.07 -23.68 13.87
N VAL A 1000 38.39 -23.79 12.58
CA VAL A 1000 39.19 -24.91 12.05
C VAL A 1000 40.68 -24.75 12.40
N PRO A 1001 41.46 -25.83 12.49
CA PRO A 1001 42.89 -25.80 12.81
C PRO A 1001 43.71 -24.85 11.94
N GLU A 1002 43.37 -24.70 10.66
CA GLU A 1002 44.07 -23.81 9.74
C GLU A 1002 43.97 -22.33 10.11
N GLU A 1003 42.99 -21.94 10.92
CA GLU A 1003 42.87 -20.57 11.43
C GLU A 1003 43.67 -20.32 12.71
N THR A 1004 44.12 -21.40 13.35
CA THR A 1004 44.81 -21.36 14.66
C THR A 1004 46.32 -21.46 14.50
N LYS A 1005 47.04 -20.89 15.46
CA LYS A 1005 48.49 -21.05 15.62
C LYS A 1005 48.83 -21.46 17.05
N GLN A 1006 49.95 -22.16 17.18
CA GLN A 1006 50.51 -22.51 18.49
C GLN A 1006 50.62 -21.26 19.38
N GLU A 1007 50.30 -21.43 20.67
CA GLU A 1007 50.30 -20.40 21.72
C GLU A 1007 49.20 -19.32 21.61
N GLU A 1008 48.36 -19.33 20.57
CA GLU A 1008 47.18 -18.45 20.55
C GLU A 1008 46.19 -18.86 21.64
N ASN A 1009 45.67 -17.88 22.38
CA ASN A 1009 44.61 -18.09 23.35
C ASN A 1009 43.24 -17.73 22.74
N TRP A 1010 42.36 -18.72 22.70
CA TRP A 1010 41.05 -18.61 22.07
C TRP A 1010 39.95 -18.64 23.13
N LYS A 1011 38.98 -17.75 22.99
CA LYS A 1011 37.72 -17.75 23.75
C LYS A 1011 36.60 -17.25 22.85
N CYS A 1012 35.36 -17.53 23.22
CA CYS A 1012 34.19 -17.07 22.49
C CYS A 1012 33.21 -16.39 23.45
N GLN A 1013 32.67 -15.25 23.04
CA GLN A 1013 31.54 -14.61 23.70
C GLN A 1013 30.26 -15.06 22.98
N VAL A 1014 29.24 -15.41 23.76
CA VAL A 1014 27.93 -15.78 23.24
C VAL A 1014 26.88 -14.87 23.86
N THR A 1015 26.01 -14.34 23.01
CA THR A 1015 24.85 -13.54 23.41
C THR A 1015 23.59 -14.26 22.96
N PRO A 1016 22.73 -14.77 23.88
CA PRO A 1016 21.43 -15.28 23.50
C PRO A 1016 20.50 -14.13 23.12
N ASN A 1017 19.69 -14.31 22.09
CA ASN A 1017 18.74 -13.33 21.59
C ASN A 1017 17.44 -14.06 21.22
N ASP A 1018 16.28 -13.47 21.45
CA ASP A 1018 14.94 -14.05 21.24
C ASP A 1018 14.17 -13.37 20.09
N GLY A 1019 14.82 -12.44 19.36
CA GLY A 1019 14.22 -11.57 18.35
C GLY A 1019 13.75 -10.21 18.89
N PHE A 1020 13.60 -10.07 20.21
CA PHE A 1020 13.17 -8.86 20.90
C PHE A 1020 14.29 -8.22 21.71
N SER A 1021 15.05 -9.00 22.46
CA SER A 1021 16.07 -8.49 23.36
C SER A 1021 17.29 -9.41 23.45
N ASP A 1022 18.42 -8.79 23.77
CA ASP A 1022 19.65 -9.52 24.06
C ASP A 1022 19.62 -9.96 25.53
N GLY A 1023 19.87 -11.24 25.76
CA GLY A 1023 20.30 -11.70 27.06
C GLY A 1023 21.73 -11.29 27.38
N GLU A 1024 22.14 -11.48 28.63
CA GLU A 1024 23.48 -11.12 29.11
C GLU A 1024 24.60 -11.86 28.33
N PRO A 1025 25.54 -11.15 27.66
CA PRO A 1025 26.66 -11.79 26.95
C PRO A 1025 27.63 -12.49 27.92
N LYS A 1026 27.98 -13.75 27.67
CA LYS A 1026 28.96 -14.50 28.49
C LYS A 1026 30.12 -15.06 27.68
N PHE A 1027 31.31 -15.05 28.29
CA PHE A 1027 32.51 -15.67 27.73
C PHE A 1027 32.59 -17.15 28.07
N SER A 1028 33.10 -17.94 27.13
CA SER A 1028 33.53 -19.31 27.35
C SER A 1028 34.79 -19.39 28.20
N ASN A 1029 35.18 -20.62 28.57
CA ASN A 1029 36.55 -20.91 28.98
C ASN A 1029 37.54 -20.58 27.86
N THR A 1030 38.82 -20.39 28.22
CA THR A 1030 39.92 -20.13 27.28
C THR A 1030 40.66 -21.43 26.94
N ILE A 1031 40.99 -21.64 25.67
CA ILE A 1031 41.90 -22.70 25.21
C ILE A 1031 43.16 -22.07 24.64
N ILE A 1032 44.33 -22.58 25.06
CA ILE A 1032 45.62 -22.25 24.45
C ILE A 1032 45.95 -23.35 23.45
N VAL A 1033 46.14 -22.98 22.19
CA VAL A 1033 46.40 -23.93 21.10
C VAL A 1033 47.79 -24.55 21.27
N GLY A 1034 47.84 -25.88 21.32
CA GLY A 1034 49.08 -26.66 21.39
C GLY A 1034 49.84 -26.71 20.06
N PRO A 1035 50.93 -27.52 19.96
CA PRO A 1035 51.59 -27.75 18.69
C PRO A 1035 50.62 -28.35 17.66
N PRO A 1036 50.76 -28.02 16.36
CA PRO A 1036 49.86 -28.51 15.32
C PRO A 1036 49.86 -30.04 15.31
N SER A 1037 48.66 -30.63 15.38
CA SER A 1037 48.47 -32.08 15.24
C SER A 1037 48.72 -32.49 13.79
N VAL A 1038 49.33 -33.66 13.57
CA VAL A 1038 49.44 -34.24 12.22
C VAL A 1038 48.02 -34.52 11.72
N GLN A 1039 47.68 -34.01 10.53
CA GLN A 1039 46.37 -34.23 9.93
C GLN A 1039 46.47 -35.04 8.64
N TYR A 1040 45.51 -35.94 8.44
CA TYR A 1040 45.32 -36.72 7.21
C TYR A 1040 44.03 -36.30 6.49
N LYS A 1041 44.03 -36.41 5.16
CA LYS A 1041 42.91 -36.03 4.29
C LYS A 1041 41.94 -37.19 4.08
N LEU A 1042 40.64 -36.91 4.14
CA LEU A 1042 39.58 -37.82 3.71
C LEU A 1042 38.77 -37.16 2.60
N PHE A 1043 38.81 -37.72 1.39
CA PHE A 1043 37.94 -37.32 0.30
C PHE A 1043 36.92 -38.42 0.02
N ILE A 1044 35.63 -38.09 0.02
CA ILE A 1044 34.54 -39.03 -0.26
C ILE A 1044 33.90 -38.66 -1.60
N SER A 1045 33.79 -39.57 -2.56
CA SER A 1045 33.00 -39.38 -3.78
C SER A 1045 31.75 -40.27 -3.76
N ILE A 1046 30.78 -39.98 -4.63
CA ILE A 1046 29.55 -40.77 -4.75
C ILE A 1046 29.41 -41.32 -6.16
N SER A 1047 28.96 -42.57 -6.27
CA SER A 1047 28.50 -43.21 -7.51
C SER A 1047 27.06 -43.69 -7.31
N GLY A 1048 26.11 -43.15 -8.06
CA GLY A 1048 24.66 -43.32 -7.84
C GLY A 1048 24.02 -42.08 -7.18
N ASN A 1049 22.80 -42.20 -6.65
CA ASN A 1049 22.15 -41.15 -5.85
C ASN A 1049 22.07 -41.53 -4.37
N GLY A 1050 22.37 -40.55 -3.53
CA GLY A 1050 22.52 -40.66 -2.09
C GLY A 1050 23.45 -39.59 -1.57
N THR A 1051 23.58 -39.53 -0.26
CA THR A 1051 24.48 -38.62 0.45
C THR A 1051 25.37 -39.38 1.43
N THR A 1052 26.42 -38.74 1.91
CA THR A 1052 27.30 -39.32 2.93
C THR A 1052 27.48 -38.35 4.10
N ASP A 1053 27.80 -38.91 5.26
CA ASP A 1053 28.34 -38.18 6.41
C ASP A 1053 29.66 -38.85 6.81
N PRO A 1054 30.82 -38.17 6.72
CA PRO A 1054 31.02 -36.77 6.29
C PRO A 1054 30.56 -36.48 4.85
N ALA A 1055 30.26 -35.21 4.57
CA ALA A 1055 29.71 -34.78 3.29
C ALA A 1055 30.61 -35.15 2.09
N PRO A 1056 30.03 -35.56 0.95
CA PRO A 1056 30.78 -36.00 -0.23
C PRO A 1056 31.36 -34.82 -1.04
N ASN A 1057 32.28 -35.16 -1.95
CA ASN A 1057 33.00 -34.32 -2.90
C ASN A 1057 33.76 -33.14 -2.25
N ILE A 1058 34.15 -33.33 -0.99
CA ILE A 1058 34.89 -32.39 -0.17
C ILE A 1058 36.07 -33.14 0.45
N THR A 1059 37.22 -32.48 0.52
CA THR A 1059 38.38 -32.97 1.27
C THR A 1059 38.26 -32.55 2.72
N HIS A 1060 38.01 -33.49 3.61
CA HIS A 1060 38.03 -33.31 5.06
C HIS A 1060 39.44 -33.53 5.62
N LYS A 1061 39.76 -32.96 6.77
CA LYS A 1061 41.01 -33.22 7.49
C LYS A 1061 40.72 -33.66 8.91
N PHE A 1062 41.43 -34.67 9.36
CA PHE A 1062 41.30 -35.23 10.70
C PHE A 1062 42.68 -35.44 11.32
N ASN A 1063 42.77 -35.30 12.63
CA ASN A 1063 43.99 -35.59 13.38
C ASN A 1063 44.38 -37.07 13.23
N GLU A 1064 45.68 -37.34 13.25
CA GLU A 1064 46.22 -38.69 13.26
C GLU A 1064 45.62 -39.53 14.39
N GLY A 1065 45.11 -40.71 14.05
CA GLY A 1065 44.46 -41.64 14.97
C GLY A 1065 42.97 -41.35 15.23
N ALA A 1066 42.40 -40.26 14.67
CA ALA A 1066 40.97 -39.99 14.77
C ALA A 1066 40.14 -41.13 14.15
N ILE A 1067 39.00 -41.46 14.76
CA ILE A 1067 38.06 -42.43 14.21
C ILE A 1067 36.88 -41.67 13.59
N VAL A 1068 36.72 -41.77 12.28
CA VAL A 1068 35.66 -41.13 11.49
C VAL A 1068 34.59 -42.16 11.13
N THR A 1069 33.36 -41.95 11.58
CA THR A 1069 32.22 -42.80 11.22
C THR A 1069 31.64 -42.36 9.88
N LEU A 1070 31.83 -43.15 8.83
CA LEU A 1070 31.24 -42.96 7.51
C LEU A 1070 29.81 -43.53 7.50
N ARG A 1071 28.83 -42.71 7.14
CA ARG A 1071 27.44 -43.10 6.90
C ARG A 1071 27.07 -42.79 5.46
N ALA A 1072 26.44 -43.74 4.79
CA ALA A 1072 25.84 -43.56 3.49
C ALA A 1072 24.33 -43.55 3.66
N ILE A 1073 23.69 -42.51 3.17
CA ILE A 1073 22.24 -42.29 3.27
C ILE A 1073 21.71 -42.33 1.83
N PRO A 1074 21.07 -43.42 1.41
CA PRO A 1074 20.53 -43.53 0.06
C PRO A 1074 19.38 -42.55 -0.16
N ASP A 1075 19.31 -41.96 -1.36
CA ASP A 1075 18.15 -41.16 -1.75
C ASP A 1075 16.92 -42.05 -1.98
N LEU A 1076 15.74 -41.45 -2.02
CA LEU A 1076 14.49 -42.16 -2.29
C LEU A 1076 14.60 -42.97 -3.59
N GLY A 1077 14.32 -44.27 -3.51
CA GLY A 1077 14.46 -45.19 -4.65
C GLY A 1077 15.87 -45.74 -4.87
N TRP A 1078 16.81 -45.48 -3.98
CA TRP A 1078 18.18 -46.02 -4.01
C TRP A 1078 18.50 -46.81 -2.74
N ARG A 1079 19.54 -47.63 -2.80
CA ARG A 1079 20.10 -48.34 -1.64
C ARG A 1079 21.61 -48.24 -1.62
N PHE A 1080 22.19 -48.26 -0.43
CA PHE A 1080 23.64 -48.33 -0.27
C PHE A 1080 24.14 -49.72 -0.71
N ASN A 1081 25.17 -49.75 -1.55
CA ASN A 1081 25.79 -50.99 -2.03
C ASN A 1081 27.08 -51.30 -1.26
N ARG A 1082 28.04 -50.36 -1.25
CA ARG A 1082 29.35 -50.50 -0.57
C ARG A 1082 30.13 -49.18 -0.52
N TRP A 1083 31.13 -49.13 0.36
CA TRP A 1083 32.23 -48.18 0.29
C TRP A 1083 33.39 -48.79 -0.49
N LEU A 1084 34.04 -48.00 -1.33
CA LEU A 1084 35.27 -48.36 -2.04
C LEU A 1084 36.42 -47.45 -1.56
N ILE A 1085 37.35 -47.97 -0.76
CA ILE A 1085 38.48 -47.23 -0.21
C ILE A 1085 39.70 -47.39 -1.12
N ASN A 1086 40.31 -46.27 -1.51
CA ASN A 1086 41.46 -46.14 -2.40
C ASN A 1086 41.33 -47.05 -3.65
N GLU A 1087 40.13 -47.06 -4.23
CA GLU A 1087 39.75 -47.81 -5.44
C GLU A 1087 39.87 -49.35 -5.37
N SER A 1088 40.27 -49.90 -4.21
CA SER A 1088 40.72 -51.30 -4.12
C SER A 1088 40.03 -52.11 -3.02
N VAL A 1089 39.58 -51.46 -1.94
CA VAL A 1089 39.03 -52.15 -0.76
C VAL A 1089 37.52 -51.93 -0.67
N SER A 1090 36.75 -53.01 -0.69
CA SER A 1090 35.28 -52.99 -0.63
C SER A 1090 34.79 -53.25 0.79
N ILE A 1091 34.06 -52.30 1.38
CA ILE A 1091 33.45 -52.41 2.70
C ILE A 1091 31.93 -52.36 2.57
N LEU A 1092 31.23 -53.34 3.16
CA LEU A 1092 29.77 -53.45 3.10
C LEU A 1092 29.05 -52.81 4.30
N ASP A 1093 29.77 -52.59 5.40
CA ASP A 1093 29.22 -52.01 6.61
C ASP A 1093 28.84 -50.54 6.40
N ASN A 1094 27.66 -50.19 6.87
CA ASN A 1094 27.17 -48.81 6.90
C ASN A 1094 26.30 -48.63 8.16
N PRO A 1095 26.75 -47.85 9.16
CA PRO A 1095 27.98 -47.05 9.19
C PRO A 1095 29.30 -47.85 9.21
N TYR A 1096 30.40 -47.24 8.76
CA TYR A 1096 31.77 -47.77 8.86
C TYR A 1096 32.69 -46.83 9.64
N ASN A 1097 33.44 -47.33 10.61
CA ASN A 1097 34.41 -46.53 11.39
C ASN A 1097 35.81 -46.61 10.78
N LEU A 1098 36.28 -45.52 10.19
CA LEU A 1098 37.61 -45.37 9.58
C LEU A 1098 38.60 -44.73 10.57
N THR A 1099 39.74 -45.35 10.82
CA THR A 1099 40.84 -44.68 11.55
C THR A 1099 41.71 -43.88 10.59
N MET A 1100 41.89 -42.59 10.87
CA MET A 1100 42.66 -41.64 10.07
C MET A 1100 44.15 -41.72 10.39
N ASN A 1101 44.85 -42.61 9.70
CA ASN A 1101 46.30 -42.81 9.80
C ASN A 1101 47.04 -42.59 8.47
N ASN A 1102 46.32 -42.19 7.41
CA ASN A 1102 46.85 -41.80 6.10
C ASN A 1102 45.77 -40.99 5.35
N ASP A 1103 46.14 -40.40 4.21
CA ASP A 1103 45.18 -39.83 3.27
C ASP A 1103 44.31 -40.95 2.65
N TYR A 1104 42.99 -40.76 2.61
CA TYR A 1104 42.00 -41.70 2.07
C TYR A 1104 41.12 -41.05 1.00
N ASN A 1105 40.97 -41.73 -0.15
CA ASN A 1105 39.93 -41.47 -1.15
C ASN A 1105 38.90 -42.60 -1.08
N ILE A 1106 37.65 -42.29 -0.75
CA ILE A 1106 36.58 -43.28 -0.57
C ILE A 1106 35.44 -42.98 -1.53
N THR A 1107 34.81 -43.99 -2.12
CA THR A 1107 33.58 -43.83 -2.92
C THR A 1107 32.42 -44.55 -2.25
N ALA A 1108 31.33 -43.84 -1.93
CA ALA A 1108 30.05 -44.46 -1.62
C ALA A 1108 29.37 -44.88 -2.92
N ILE A 1109 29.08 -46.17 -3.05
CA ILE A 1109 28.37 -46.71 -4.22
C ILE A 1109 26.94 -47.00 -3.80
N PHE A 1110 25.99 -46.34 -4.49
CA PHE A 1110 24.56 -46.57 -4.38
C PHE A 1110 24.04 -47.29 -5.62
N ALA A 1111 23.03 -48.14 -5.44
CA ALA A 1111 22.35 -48.82 -6.53
C ALA A 1111 20.86 -48.46 -6.51
N GLN A 1112 20.26 -48.23 -7.68
CA GLN A 1112 18.84 -47.93 -7.79
C GLN A 1112 18.01 -49.16 -7.42
N ASN A 1113 16.91 -48.96 -6.71
CA ASN A 1113 15.94 -49.99 -6.42
C ASN A 1113 15.13 -50.34 -7.66
N ASN A 1114 14.81 -51.62 -7.75
CA ASN A 1114 14.17 -52.23 -8.89
C ASN A 1114 13.01 -53.11 -8.43
N TYR A 1115 11.88 -52.98 -9.13
CA TYR A 1115 10.61 -53.59 -8.76
C TYR A 1115 10.02 -54.44 -9.87
N THR A 1116 9.20 -55.40 -9.47
CA THR A 1116 8.46 -56.29 -10.37
C THR A 1116 7.03 -55.78 -10.57
N LEU A 1117 6.51 -55.94 -11.79
CA LEU A 1117 5.10 -55.70 -12.13
C LEU A 1117 4.47 -57.02 -12.59
N THR A 1118 3.61 -57.57 -11.74
CA THR A 1118 2.82 -58.77 -12.00
C THR A 1118 1.47 -58.39 -12.60
N LEU A 1119 1.05 -59.07 -13.66
CA LEU A 1119 -0.20 -58.79 -14.37
C LEU A 1119 -1.08 -60.04 -14.39
N ASP A 1120 -2.32 -59.89 -13.93
CA ASP A 1120 -3.32 -60.95 -13.89
C ASP A 1120 -4.53 -60.61 -14.77
N VAL A 1121 -5.25 -61.62 -15.25
CA VAL A 1121 -6.46 -61.43 -16.06
C VAL A 1121 -7.61 -62.26 -15.50
N ILE A 1122 -8.77 -61.63 -15.34
CA ILE A 1122 -10.05 -62.28 -15.04
C ILE A 1122 -10.97 -62.11 -16.26
N GLY A 1123 -11.54 -63.19 -16.79
CA GLY A 1123 -12.32 -63.17 -18.04
C GLY A 1123 -11.47 -63.51 -19.27
N ASN A 1124 -11.90 -63.09 -20.47
CA ASN A 1124 -11.13 -63.28 -21.72
C ASN A 1124 -10.66 -61.94 -22.30
N GLY A 1125 -9.34 -61.78 -22.35
CA GLY A 1125 -8.62 -60.63 -22.85
C GLY A 1125 -7.14 -60.73 -22.49
N THR A 1126 -6.36 -59.71 -22.84
CA THR A 1126 -4.91 -59.66 -22.58
C THR A 1126 -4.50 -58.29 -22.04
N ILE A 1127 -3.37 -58.23 -21.32
CA ILE A 1127 -2.75 -56.97 -20.90
C ILE A 1127 -1.43 -56.82 -21.63
N ILE A 1128 -1.25 -55.69 -22.31
CA ILE A 1128 0.02 -55.28 -22.91
C ILE A 1128 0.65 -54.24 -21.98
N LYS A 1129 1.94 -54.40 -21.66
CA LYS A 1129 2.71 -53.43 -20.87
C LYS A 1129 3.83 -52.81 -21.71
N SER A 1130 4.03 -51.50 -21.56
CA SER A 1130 5.05 -50.74 -22.28
C SER A 1130 5.77 -49.76 -21.35
N PRO A 1131 7.11 -49.84 -21.21
CA PRO A 1131 7.99 -50.87 -21.76
C PRO A 1131 7.76 -52.26 -21.13
N ASP A 1132 8.04 -53.34 -21.84
CA ASP A 1132 8.01 -54.70 -21.26
C ASP A 1132 9.38 -55.08 -20.69
N LYS A 1133 9.50 -55.01 -19.36
CA LYS A 1133 10.71 -55.37 -18.62
C LYS A 1133 10.42 -56.38 -17.50
N THR A 1134 11.46 -57.14 -17.14
CA THR A 1134 11.45 -58.03 -15.97
C THR A 1134 11.50 -57.26 -14.65
N PHE A 1135 12.24 -56.15 -14.63
CA PHE A 1135 12.30 -55.22 -13.51
C PHE A 1135 12.23 -53.78 -14.01
N TYR A 1136 11.58 -52.92 -13.24
CA TYR A 1136 11.44 -51.49 -13.49
C TYR A 1136 12.18 -50.72 -12.40
N ASN A 1137 12.82 -49.61 -12.76
CA ASN A 1137 13.50 -48.76 -11.78
C ASN A 1137 12.47 -48.00 -10.93
N TYR A 1138 12.82 -47.63 -9.70
CA TYR A 1138 11.99 -46.75 -8.86
C TYR A 1138 11.59 -45.47 -9.63
N GLY A 1139 10.29 -45.18 -9.68
CA GLY A 1139 9.69 -44.04 -10.38
C GLY A 1139 9.44 -44.25 -11.88
N GLU A 1140 9.80 -45.39 -12.46
CA GLU A 1140 9.54 -45.68 -13.86
C GLU A 1140 8.04 -45.86 -14.11
N THR A 1141 7.51 -45.18 -15.13
CA THR A 1141 6.10 -45.30 -15.52
C THR A 1141 5.93 -46.39 -16.56
N VAL A 1142 5.00 -47.32 -16.31
CA VAL A 1142 4.61 -48.39 -17.23
C VAL A 1142 3.19 -48.14 -17.69
N GLN A 1143 2.95 -48.12 -19.00
CA GLN A 1143 1.60 -48.06 -19.55
C GLN A 1143 1.03 -49.47 -19.68
N LEU A 1144 -0.17 -49.68 -19.18
CA LEU A 1144 -0.95 -50.92 -19.27
C LEU A 1144 -2.14 -50.71 -20.20
N THR A 1145 -2.29 -51.60 -21.17
CA THR A 1145 -3.40 -51.60 -22.12
C THR A 1145 -4.13 -52.94 -22.04
N ALA A 1146 -5.38 -52.92 -21.61
CA ALA A 1146 -6.26 -54.07 -21.64
C ALA A 1146 -6.86 -54.22 -23.05
N VAL A 1147 -6.75 -55.40 -23.63
CA VAL A 1147 -7.32 -55.73 -24.94
C VAL A 1147 -8.34 -56.85 -24.75
N ALA A 1148 -9.62 -56.52 -24.90
CA ALA A 1148 -10.71 -57.49 -24.72
C ALA A 1148 -10.80 -58.44 -25.93
N ASP A 1149 -11.12 -59.71 -25.66
CA ASP A 1149 -11.38 -60.69 -26.70
C ASP A 1149 -12.81 -60.53 -27.28
N LEU A 1150 -13.08 -61.19 -28.41
CA LEU A 1150 -14.37 -61.14 -29.08
C LEU A 1150 -15.54 -61.53 -28.14
N ASN A 1151 -16.57 -60.69 -28.06
CA ASN A 1151 -17.75 -60.78 -27.16
C ASN A 1151 -17.50 -60.47 -25.68
N TRP A 1152 -16.33 -59.95 -25.33
CA TRP A 1152 -16.02 -59.46 -24.00
C TRP A 1152 -15.77 -57.94 -24.05
N THR A 1153 -16.04 -57.25 -22.96
CA THR A 1153 -15.67 -55.85 -22.75
C THR A 1153 -14.74 -55.77 -21.55
N PHE A 1154 -13.80 -54.82 -21.59
CA PHE A 1154 -13.01 -54.48 -20.42
C PHE A 1154 -13.92 -53.86 -19.36
N SER A 1155 -13.90 -54.42 -18.15
CA SER A 1155 -14.74 -53.99 -17.03
C SER A 1155 -14.00 -53.09 -16.05
N GLY A 1156 -12.67 -53.21 -15.96
CA GLY A 1156 -11.84 -52.39 -15.08
C GLY A 1156 -10.57 -53.08 -14.60
N TRP A 1157 -9.67 -52.26 -14.07
CA TRP A 1157 -8.45 -52.65 -13.37
C TRP A 1157 -8.73 -52.83 -11.88
N SER A 1158 -8.01 -53.75 -11.25
CA SER A 1158 -7.96 -53.92 -9.79
C SER A 1158 -6.54 -54.31 -9.33
N GLY A 1159 -6.29 -54.30 -8.03
CA GLY A 1159 -4.95 -54.48 -7.45
C GLY A 1159 -4.34 -53.12 -7.14
N ASP A 1160 -3.08 -52.92 -7.52
CA ASP A 1160 -2.34 -51.67 -7.24
C ASP A 1160 -2.75 -50.49 -8.13
N ILE A 1161 -3.59 -50.72 -9.14
CA ILE A 1161 -4.36 -49.68 -9.83
C ILE A 1161 -5.83 -50.10 -9.90
N THR A 1162 -6.72 -49.11 -9.87
CA THR A 1162 -8.17 -49.34 -9.94
C THR A 1162 -8.82 -48.38 -10.93
N GLY A 1163 -10.00 -48.73 -11.42
CA GLY A 1163 -10.77 -47.90 -12.35
C GLY A 1163 -10.87 -48.51 -13.74
N SER A 1164 -11.54 -47.81 -14.66
CA SER A 1164 -11.87 -48.33 -16.00
C SER A 1164 -11.14 -47.63 -17.15
N GLU A 1165 -10.22 -46.71 -16.85
CA GLU A 1165 -9.41 -46.03 -17.86
C GLU A 1165 -8.51 -47.04 -18.59
N ASN A 1166 -8.48 -47.03 -19.92
CA ASN A 1166 -7.69 -47.97 -20.70
C ASN A 1166 -7.29 -47.34 -22.04
N PRO A 1167 -5.99 -47.10 -22.31
CA PRO A 1167 -4.82 -47.49 -21.51
C PRO A 1167 -4.67 -46.68 -20.20
N ILE A 1168 -3.93 -47.21 -19.22
CA ILE A 1168 -3.64 -46.57 -17.93
C ILE A 1168 -2.15 -46.60 -17.61
N ASN A 1169 -1.64 -45.60 -16.89
CA ASN A 1169 -0.23 -45.54 -16.48
C ASN A 1169 -0.08 -45.92 -14.99
N ILE A 1170 0.95 -46.71 -14.68
CA ILE A 1170 1.34 -47.07 -13.31
C ILE A 1170 2.79 -46.67 -13.05
N ILE A 1171 3.05 -46.02 -11.91
CA ILE A 1171 4.41 -45.65 -11.49
C ILE A 1171 4.97 -46.76 -10.59
N MET A 1172 6.18 -47.23 -10.87
CA MET A 1172 6.82 -48.32 -10.13
C MET A 1172 7.61 -47.78 -8.93
N ASP A 1173 7.00 -47.71 -7.75
CA ASP A 1173 7.61 -47.31 -6.47
C ASP A 1173 7.81 -48.49 -5.50
N GLU A 1174 7.13 -49.60 -5.74
CA GLU A 1174 7.27 -50.91 -5.07
C GLU A 1174 6.92 -52.06 -6.03
N ASN A 1175 6.97 -53.31 -5.55
CA ASN A 1175 6.47 -54.45 -6.34
C ASN A 1175 4.95 -54.33 -6.50
N LYS A 1176 4.46 -54.32 -7.74
CA LYS A 1176 3.04 -54.12 -8.02
C LYS A 1176 2.39 -55.32 -8.69
N THR A 1177 1.12 -55.54 -8.42
CA THR A 1177 0.24 -56.54 -9.00
C THR A 1177 -1.03 -55.87 -9.51
N VAL A 1178 -1.32 -56.03 -10.80
CA VAL A 1178 -2.47 -55.42 -11.46
C VAL A 1178 -3.28 -56.48 -12.18
N THR A 1179 -4.59 -56.47 -11.97
CA THR A 1179 -5.52 -57.39 -12.62
C THR A 1179 -6.43 -56.63 -13.60
N ALA A 1180 -6.54 -57.09 -14.85
CA ALA A 1180 -7.58 -56.65 -15.77
C ALA A 1180 -8.77 -57.59 -15.72
N THR A 1181 -9.96 -57.05 -15.45
CA THR A 1181 -11.20 -57.81 -15.50
C THR A 1181 -11.95 -57.53 -16.81
N PHE A 1182 -12.32 -58.58 -17.52
CA PHE A 1182 -13.17 -58.55 -18.70
C PHE A 1182 -14.49 -59.24 -18.39
N THR A 1183 -15.60 -58.70 -18.88
CA THR A 1183 -16.95 -59.26 -18.70
C THR A 1183 -17.61 -59.53 -20.05
N PRO A 1184 -18.49 -60.54 -20.16
CA PRO A 1184 -19.26 -60.77 -21.38
C PRO A 1184 -20.19 -59.57 -21.67
N ILE A 1185 -20.29 -59.16 -22.93
CA ILE A 1185 -21.22 -58.10 -23.35
C ILE A 1185 -22.66 -58.61 -23.16
N SER A 1186 -23.39 -58.06 -22.18
CA SER A 1186 -24.81 -58.34 -21.93
C SER A 1186 -25.69 -57.13 -22.26
N ALA A 1187 -26.89 -57.37 -22.80
CA ALA A 1187 -27.81 -56.32 -23.28
C ALA A 1187 -28.36 -55.44 -22.13
N PRO A 1188 -28.64 -54.14 -22.38
CA PRO A 1188 -28.88 -53.17 -21.31
C PRO A 1188 -30.25 -53.26 -20.62
N GLN A 1189 -30.26 -52.89 -19.34
CA GLN A 1189 -31.39 -52.81 -18.40
C GLN A 1189 -32.31 -51.60 -18.71
N TRP A 1190 -33.65 -51.76 -18.64
CA TRP A 1190 -34.63 -50.77 -19.12
C TRP A 1190 -35.51 -50.11 -18.02
N TRP A 1191 -35.23 -50.33 -16.73
CA TRP A 1191 -36.04 -49.78 -15.62
C TRP A 1191 -35.21 -48.91 -14.66
N ASN A 1192 -35.86 -47.96 -13.97
CA ASN A 1192 -35.21 -46.92 -13.16
C ASN A 1192 -35.37 -47.20 -11.64
N SER A 1193 -34.25 -47.35 -10.94
CA SER A 1193 -34.21 -47.62 -9.49
C SER A 1193 -34.68 -46.45 -8.60
N SER A 1194 -34.97 -45.28 -9.16
CA SER A 1194 -35.32 -44.04 -8.45
C SER A 1194 -36.83 -43.88 -8.16
N TRP A 1195 -37.70 -44.79 -8.61
CA TRP A 1195 -39.16 -44.65 -8.44
C TRP A 1195 -39.59 -44.80 -6.97
N GLN A 1196 -40.34 -43.80 -6.47
CA GLN A 1196 -40.64 -43.57 -5.05
C GLN A 1196 -41.86 -44.32 -4.50
N TYR A 1197 -42.82 -44.72 -5.35
CA TYR A 1197 -44.02 -45.44 -4.93
C TYR A 1197 -43.98 -46.87 -5.47
N ARG A 1198 -43.96 -47.86 -4.57
CA ARG A 1198 -43.92 -49.28 -4.91
C ARG A 1198 -44.86 -50.05 -4.00
N LYS A 1199 -45.59 -51.00 -4.58
CA LYS A 1199 -46.50 -51.87 -3.83
C LYS A 1199 -46.30 -53.31 -4.25
N GLN A 1200 -45.98 -54.16 -3.29
CA GLN A 1200 -45.88 -55.58 -3.54
C GLN A 1200 -47.27 -56.17 -3.71
N ILE A 1201 -47.52 -56.79 -4.86
CA ILE A 1201 -48.71 -57.59 -5.11
C ILE A 1201 -48.34 -59.07 -5.05
N THR A 1202 -49.15 -59.87 -4.37
CA THR A 1202 -48.97 -61.32 -4.32
C THR A 1202 -50.02 -61.96 -5.20
N ILE A 1203 -49.59 -62.67 -6.24
CA ILE A 1203 -50.47 -63.46 -7.11
C ILE A 1203 -50.57 -64.86 -6.50
N ASP A 1204 -51.77 -65.25 -6.04
CA ASP A 1204 -52.02 -66.61 -5.56
C ASP A 1204 -52.04 -67.58 -6.74
N HIS A 1205 -50.86 -68.12 -7.05
CA HIS A 1205 -50.67 -69.05 -8.14
C HIS A 1205 -51.39 -70.40 -7.92
N THR A 1206 -51.94 -70.68 -6.72
CA THR A 1206 -52.73 -71.90 -6.47
C THR A 1206 -54.13 -71.84 -7.09
N LYS A 1207 -54.57 -70.65 -7.52
CA LYS A 1207 -55.87 -70.40 -8.19
C LYS A 1207 -55.80 -70.57 -9.71
N VAL A 1208 -54.62 -70.79 -10.28
CA VAL A 1208 -54.39 -71.03 -11.71
C VAL A 1208 -53.77 -72.41 -11.91
N THR A 1209 -54.34 -73.23 -12.79
CA THR A 1209 -53.97 -74.64 -12.96
C THR A 1209 -52.71 -74.84 -13.81
N GLY A 1210 -51.92 -73.78 -14.07
CA GLY A 1210 -50.69 -73.83 -14.88
C GLY A 1210 -50.06 -72.46 -15.10
N THR A 1211 -48.89 -72.46 -15.75
CA THR A 1211 -48.15 -71.24 -16.13
C THR A 1211 -48.89 -70.48 -17.23
N LEU A 1212 -49.04 -69.16 -17.06
CA LEU A 1212 -49.72 -68.28 -18.02
C LEU A 1212 -48.75 -67.20 -18.54
N THR A 1213 -48.90 -66.81 -19.80
CA THR A 1213 -48.15 -65.71 -20.46
C THR A 1213 -49.13 -64.73 -21.12
N ASN A 1214 -48.88 -63.42 -21.02
CA ASN A 1214 -49.74 -62.33 -21.53
C ASN A 1214 -51.24 -62.44 -21.16
N PHE A 1215 -51.51 -62.81 -19.91
CA PHE A 1215 -52.88 -62.93 -19.41
C PHE A 1215 -53.29 -61.69 -18.63
N SER A 1216 -54.57 -61.33 -18.70
CA SER A 1216 -55.12 -60.22 -17.92
C SER A 1216 -55.27 -60.62 -16.46
N LEU A 1217 -54.72 -59.79 -15.56
CA LEU A 1217 -54.91 -59.91 -14.12
C LEU A 1217 -56.04 -58.96 -13.70
N LEU A 1218 -57.08 -59.47 -13.04
CA LEU A 1218 -58.12 -58.62 -12.46
C LEU A 1218 -57.72 -58.31 -11.01
N ILE A 1219 -57.52 -57.02 -10.71
CA ILE A 1219 -57.18 -56.55 -9.37
C ILE A 1219 -58.40 -55.80 -8.82
N GLU A 1220 -58.85 -56.17 -7.62
CA GLU A 1220 -59.96 -55.48 -6.95
C GLU A 1220 -59.42 -54.18 -6.32
N ILE A 1221 -59.84 -53.03 -6.85
CA ILE A 1221 -59.20 -51.71 -6.64
C ILE A 1221 -59.87 -50.82 -5.59
N PHE A 1222 -60.56 -51.37 -4.59
CA PHE A 1222 -61.03 -50.56 -3.45
C PHE A 1222 -59.91 -50.22 -2.44
N ASP A 1223 -58.66 -50.22 -2.92
CA ASP A 1223 -57.48 -49.88 -2.17
C ASP A 1223 -57.29 -48.35 -2.16
N SER A 1224 -57.44 -47.77 -0.97
CA SER A 1224 -57.43 -46.31 -0.79
C SER A 1224 -56.12 -45.65 -1.20
N ASP A 1225 -54.99 -46.38 -1.16
CA ASP A 1225 -53.66 -45.86 -1.49
C ASP A 1225 -53.51 -45.66 -3.00
N LEU A 1226 -53.85 -46.68 -3.80
CA LEU A 1226 -53.84 -46.61 -5.27
C LEU A 1226 -54.73 -45.47 -5.78
N SER A 1227 -55.93 -45.32 -5.21
CA SER A 1227 -56.90 -44.29 -5.61
C SER A 1227 -56.41 -42.85 -5.40
N SER A 1228 -55.43 -42.65 -4.51
CA SER A 1228 -54.91 -41.33 -4.16
C SER A 1228 -53.59 -40.99 -4.86
N LYS A 1229 -52.96 -41.97 -5.54
CA LYS A 1229 -51.57 -41.85 -6.06
C LYS A 1229 -51.40 -42.21 -7.53
N ALA A 1230 -52.27 -43.05 -8.11
CA ALA A 1230 -52.22 -43.39 -9.53
C ALA A 1230 -53.09 -42.43 -10.37
N GLN A 1231 -52.75 -42.24 -11.64
CA GLN A 1231 -53.56 -41.47 -12.56
C GLN A 1231 -54.90 -42.18 -12.88
N PRO A 1232 -55.97 -41.43 -13.23
CA PRO A 1232 -57.28 -42.03 -13.46
C PRO A 1232 -57.34 -43.07 -14.60
N ASP A 1233 -56.41 -43.02 -15.55
CA ASP A 1233 -56.26 -43.96 -16.67
C ASP A 1233 -55.25 -45.09 -16.39
N GLY A 1234 -54.45 -44.97 -15.32
CA GLY A 1234 -53.53 -45.99 -14.82
C GLY A 1234 -52.29 -46.24 -15.70
N ASP A 1235 -51.95 -45.31 -16.59
CA ASP A 1235 -50.80 -45.43 -17.49
C ASP A 1235 -49.45 -45.33 -16.77
N ASP A 1236 -49.47 -44.80 -15.55
CA ASP A 1236 -48.35 -44.66 -14.62
C ASP A 1236 -48.09 -45.92 -13.78
N ILE A 1237 -48.89 -46.98 -13.97
CA ILE A 1237 -48.73 -48.25 -13.26
C ILE A 1237 -47.89 -49.22 -14.11
N VAL A 1238 -46.74 -49.61 -13.57
CA VAL A 1238 -45.81 -50.56 -14.19
C VAL A 1238 -45.52 -51.72 -13.24
N PHE A 1239 -45.52 -52.95 -13.77
CA PHE A 1239 -45.25 -54.16 -13.01
C PHE A 1239 -43.80 -54.63 -13.22
N THR A 1240 -43.11 -54.96 -12.13
CA THR A 1240 -41.80 -55.62 -12.14
C THR A 1240 -41.85 -56.86 -11.25
N ASP A 1241 -40.94 -57.82 -11.50
CA ASP A 1241 -40.66 -58.89 -10.55
C ASP A 1241 -40.12 -58.28 -9.25
N ALA A 1242 -40.52 -58.81 -8.10
CA ALA A 1242 -40.09 -58.35 -6.78
C ALA A 1242 -38.59 -58.59 -6.51
N ASN A 1243 -37.95 -59.46 -7.30
CA ASN A 1243 -36.51 -59.75 -7.21
C ASN A 1243 -35.65 -58.94 -8.19
N ASN A 1244 -36.26 -58.03 -8.96
CA ASN A 1244 -35.57 -56.96 -9.67
C ASN A 1244 -35.69 -55.67 -8.84
#